data_AF-A0A496ZYA6-F1
#
_entry.id   AF-A0A496ZYA6-F1
#
_cell.length_a   1.000
_cell.length_b   1.000
_cell.length_c   1.000
_cell.angle_alpha   90.00
_cell.angle_beta   90.00
_cell.angle_gamma   90.00
#
_symmetry.space_group_name_H-M   'P 1'
#
loop_
_entity.id
_entity.type
_entity.pdbx_description
1 polymer ?
#
loop_
_entity_poly.entity_id
_entity_poly.type
_entity_poly.pdbx_seq_one_letter_code
_entity_poly.pdbx_strand_id
1 'polypeptide(L)'
;GKLCYWDYEAKSYWMNALNDEFIDWCIEHGKKAIDAGADLIVLDEIQGSGFIPMYQWISQYIDWLDAPGFSNVTIEKFRNYLASKYSDEELKQIFGIDNISSYDLKSRIAETMYLPYYERIKADKLNKEYFEFLEIGNFQAKKRLIEELRKYAEEKGKYVAIAANSYALGTPRIGGYWCKGLLFADLIDFFTFENRYTAWDEDLPSLPRAKWVAWEKLAYASTHAPAVILLGADEAAYIAKDNIHSYRNYLSILCAEAYANRGAFVNWFIRVWGKESDWLGCAAICEFVLKHSSLYDGVIDSPVAILYLYGEGMRNKSDSYLGLAQMLAESNVPYEVIFDGDGYYMEERLSLEQLIPYDLIFIPNVLNITPRQKDIIFQYVEQGGKAVVFDAHALGFDIDEGEVEYGNGSFIFMHDIAYDYYHNYDEELWKEMKNVVKEHVDMPLYVENADRKVIAYPYLQENKNRVVIHLVNYDYKKWNDEVVAKKNINISIRKPDFEIKSCYVISPDFDDNISIALHENGNYINITVPLLEIYDVIVLESKEGNISVRITKPENAVYIFDKAVLPANKPIIIGKITIKADAYAPHGIEKVEFYIDDELKFVDNDKPYQWTWEEHATGKFKLKVIAYSNGENASDEINIIKIL
;
A
#
# COMPACT_ATOMS: atom_id res chain seq x y z
N GLY A 1 -34.36 16.45 19.98
CA GLY A 1 -35.49 16.14 19.08
C GLY A 1 -34.98 16.11 17.66
N LYS A 2 -35.53 15.20 16.85
CA LYS A 2 -35.32 14.88 15.41
C LYS A 2 -34.04 15.40 14.70
N LEU A 3 -33.13 14.47 14.44
CA LEU A 3 -32.29 14.41 13.22
C LEU A 3 -32.80 13.16 12.47
N CYS A 4 -33.22 13.14 11.20
CA CYS A 4 -32.83 13.94 10.03
C CYS A 4 -34.00 14.03 9.00
N TYR A 5 -34.45 15.23 8.64
CA TYR A 5 -34.28 15.72 7.25
C TYR A 5 -33.01 16.57 7.33
N TRP A 6 -32.19 16.64 6.27
CA TRP A 6 -31.01 17.52 6.21
C TRP A 6 -31.36 18.91 6.78
N ASP A 7 -31.06 19.13 8.06
CA ASP A 7 -31.41 20.35 8.76
C ASP A 7 -30.18 21.24 8.63
N TYR A 8 -30.24 22.17 7.69
CA TYR A 8 -29.13 23.08 7.43
C TYR A 8 -28.79 23.94 8.67
N GLU A 9 -29.70 24.04 9.65
CA GLU A 9 -29.49 24.76 10.91
C GLU A 9 -28.94 23.87 12.05
N ALA A 10 -28.83 22.55 11.83
CA ALA A 10 -28.24 21.66 12.82
C ALA A 10 -26.77 22.03 13.03
N LYS A 11 -26.44 22.50 14.25
CA LYS A 11 -25.06 22.85 14.62
C LYS A 11 -24.12 21.64 14.77
N SER A 12 -24.67 20.42 14.79
CA SER A 12 -23.91 19.17 14.89
C SER A 12 -24.07 18.34 13.62
N TYR A 13 -22.94 17.99 13.00
CA TYR A 13 -22.81 17.26 11.73
C TYR A 13 -23.08 15.75 11.82
N TRP A 14 -23.50 15.24 12.99
CA TRP A 14 -23.41 13.82 13.29
C TRP A 14 -24.56 12.97 12.72
N MET A 15 -24.20 12.10 11.79
CA MET A 15 -25.04 11.05 11.20
C MET A 15 -25.22 9.89 12.19
N ASN A 16 -26.38 9.80 12.84
CA ASN A 16 -26.65 8.75 13.84
C ASN A 16 -27.14 7.46 13.18
N ALA A 17 -26.21 6.52 12.92
CA ALA A 17 -26.51 5.20 12.36
C ALA A 17 -27.45 4.36 13.24
N LEU A 18 -27.58 4.69 14.52
CA LEU A 18 -28.52 4.04 15.43
C LEU A 18 -29.96 4.54 15.26
N ASN A 19 -30.21 5.59 14.48
CA ASN A 19 -31.55 6.00 14.10
C ASN A 19 -31.97 5.28 12.81
N ASP A 20 -33.01 4.44 12.90
CA ASP A 20 -33.48 3.65 11.75
C ASP A 20 -33.99 4.55 10.61
N GLU A 21 -34.58 5.71 10.93
CA GLU A 21 -35.03 6.68 9.91
C GLU A 21 -33.86 7.23 9.08
N PHE A 22 -32.67 7.36 9.68
CA PHE A 22 -31.48 7.80 8.97
C PHE A 22 -30.95 6.70 8.04
N ILE A 23 -30.93 5.45 8.50
CA ILE A 23 -30.55 4.31 7.67
C ILE A 23 -31.54 4.10 6.53
N ASP A 24 -32.84 4.24 6.77
CA ASP A 24 -33.87 4.19 5.74
C ASP A 24 -33.65 5.29 4.70
N TRP A 25 -33.30 6.50 5.13
CA TRP A 25 -32.95 7.59 4.22
C TRP A 25 -31.73 7.25 3.37
N CYS A 26 -30.68 6.66 3.95
CA CYS A 26 -29.50 6.21 3.19
C CYS A 26 -29.87 5.12 2.17
N ILE A 27 -30.68 4.14 2.55
CA ILE A 27 -31.16 3.07 1.67
C ILE A 27 -31.92 3.69 0.48
N GLU A 28 -32.87 4.58 0.74
CA GLU A 28 -33.67 5.23 -0.30
C GLU A 28 -32.81 6.05 -1.27
N HIS A 29 -31.77 6.73 -0.79
CA HIS A 29 -30.86 7.49 -1.66
C HIS A 29 -29.90 6.60 -2.44
N GLY A 30 -29.40 5.52 -1.84
CA GLY A 30 -28.61 4.52 -2.55
C GLY A 30 -29.44 3.85 -3.66
N LYS A 31 -30.71 3.52 -3.40
CA LYS A 31 -31.63 3.00 -4.44
C LYS A 31 -31.80 3.97 -5.61
N LYS A 32 -31.94 5.27 -5.33
CA LYS A 32 -31.98 6.32 -6.38
C LYS A 32 -30.67 6.38 -7.18
N ALA A 33 -29.52 6.24 -6.53
CA ALA A 33 -28.23 6.18 -7.22
C ALA A 33 -28.14 4.95 -8.15
N ILE A 34 -28.59 3.78 -7.67
CA ILE A 34 -28.69 2.55 -8.47
C ILE A 34 -29.61 2.76 -9.68
N ASP A 35 -30.79 3.36 -9.48
CA ASP A 35 -31.71 3.67 -10.58
C ASP A 35 -31.10 4.67 -11.59
N ALA A 36 -30.32 5.64 -11.11
CA ALA A 36 -29.59 6.59 -11.94
C ALA A 36 -28.40 5.99 -12.71
N GLY A 37 -28.03 4.73 -12.44
CA GLY A 37 -26.96 4.03 -13.15
C GLY A 37 -25.60 4.10 -12.47
N ALA A 38 -25.54 4.26 -11.15
CA ALA A 38 -24.29 4.15 -10.42
C ALA A 38 -23.72 2.72 -10.51
N ASP A 39 -22.44 2.60 -10.88
CA ASP A 39 -21.67 1.35 -10.86
C ASP A 39 -21.00 1.09 -9.50
N LEU A 40 -20.82 2.15 -8.70
CA LEU A 40 -20.14 2.14 -7.40
C LEU A 40 -20.90 3.03 -6.41
N ILE A 41 -21.08 2.53 -5.19
CA ILE A 41 -21.50 3.30 -4.01
C ILE A 41 -20.36 3.28 -2.99
N VAL A 42 -19.86 4.46 -2.63
CA VAL A 42 -18.85 4.60 -1.57
C VAL A 42 -19.55 5.05 -0.29
N LEU A 43 -19.48 4.22 0.75
CA LEU A 43 -19.98 4.55 2.08
C LEU A 43 -18.94 5.38 2.82
N ASP A 44 -19.22 6.66 2.97
CA ASP A 44 -18.37 7.54 3.77
C ASP A 44 -18.40 7.15 5.26
N GLU A 45 -17.25 7.27 5.93
CA GLU A 45 -17.00 6.92 7.34
C GLU A 45 -17.82 5.71 7.82
N ILE A 46 -17.46 4.51 7.36
CA ILE A 46 -18.26 3.29 7.66
C ILE A 46 -18.35 2.98 9.16
N GLN A 47 -17.37 3.42 9.97
CA GLN A 47 -17.37 3.27 11.42
C GLN A 47 -18.48 4.10 12.10
N GLY A 48 -19.00 5.14 11.44
CA GLY A 48 -20.22 5.88 11.79
C GLY A 48 -20.38 6.18 13.29
N SER A 49 -21.42 5.65 13.91
CA SER A 49 -21.70 5.91 15.34
C SER A 49 -20.64 5.38 16.30
N GLY A 50 -19.74 4.49 15.85
CA GLY A 50 -18.55 4.12 16.60
C GLY A 50 -17.66 5.32 16.91
N PHE A 51 -17.59 6.33 16.05
CA PHE A 51 -16.75 7.52 16.26
C PHE A 51 -17.21 8.44 17.39
N ILE A 52 -18.45 8.31 17.87
CA ILE A 52 -19.04 9.21 18.87
C ILE A 52 -18.14 9.44 20.09
N PRO A 53 -17.54 8.43 20.74
CA PRO A 53 -16.70 8.65 21.92
C PRO A 53 -15.47 9.51 21.61
N MET A 54 -14.84 9.30 20.45
CA MET A 54 -13.69 10.09 20.00
C MET A 54 -14.08 11.54 19.79
N TYR A 55 -15.17 11.81 19.07
CA TYR A 55 -15.57 13.19 18.79
C TYR A 55 -16.12 13.92 20.01
N GLN A 56 -16.76 13.22 20.95
CA GLN A 56 -17.11 13.78 22.26
C GLN A 56 -15.88 14.23 23.05
N TRP A 57 -14.75 13.52 22.90
CA TRP A 57 -13.51 13.88 23.56
C TRP A 57 -12.81 15.02 22.82
N ILE A 58 -12.69 14.96 21.49
CA ILE A 58 -11.88 15.92 20.74
C ILE A 58 -12.56 17.29 20.57
N SER A 59 -13.90 17.35 20.61
CA SER A 59 -14.67 18.61 20.52
C SER A 59 -14.31 19.63 21.59
N GLN A 60 -13.78 19.20 22.74
CA GLN A 60 -13.35 20.13 23.79
C GLN A 60 -12.07 20.91 23.42
N TYR A 61 -11.38 20.50 22.36
CA TYR A 61 -10.14 21.10 21.86
C TYR A 61 -10.29 21.76 20.49
N ILE A 62 -11.47 21.65 19.86
CA ILE A 62 -11.72 22.11 18.50
C ILE A 62 -12.92 23.04 18.50
N ASP A 63 -12.66 24.35 18.41
CA ASP A 63 -13.68 25.40 18.54
C ASP A 63 -14.82 25.32 17.50
N TRP A 64 -14.56 24.74 16.33
CA TRP A 64 -15.57 24.60 15.26
C TRP A 64 -16.37 23.29 15.33
N LEU A 65 -15.97 22.35 16.19
CA LEU A 65 -16.55 21.01 16.25
C LEU A 65 -17.47 20.89 17.48
N ASP A 66 -18.78 20.89 17.23
CA ASP A 66 -19.76 20.58 18.27
C ASP A 66 -19.73 19.08 18.61
N ALA A 67 -19.63 18.76 19.91
CA ALA A 67 -19.64 17.40 20.42
C ALA A 67 -20.89 16.63 19.94
N PRO A 68 -20.76 15.36 19.50
CA PRO A 68 -21.93 14.53 19.24
C PRO A 68 -22.78 14.41 20.50
N GLY A 69 -24.02 14.88 20.41
CA GLY A 69 -24.96 14.85 21.53
C GLY A 69 -25.51 13.45 21.81
N PHE A 70 -26.12 13.28 22.97
CA PHE A 70 -26.89 12.08 23.32
C PHE A 70 -28.31 12.17 22.76
N SER A 71 -28.51 11.66 21.55
CA SER A 71 -29.85 11.61 20.97
C SER A 71 -30.77 10.73 21.83
N ASN A 72 -32.05 11.10 21.95
CA ASN A 72 -33.01 10.31 22.72
C ASN A 72 -33.11 8.88 22.17
N VAL A 73 -33.04 8.71 20.84
CA VAL A 73 -33.04 7.40 20.19
C VAL A 73 -31.85 6.56 20.64
N THR A 74 -30.65 7.14 20.67
CA THR A 74 -29.42 6.47 21.11
C THR A 74 -29.52 6.04 22.57
N ILE A 75 -29.96 6.93 23.46
CA ILE A 75 -30.08 6.61 24.89
C ILE A 75 -31.14 5.55 25.17
N GLU A 76 -32.29 5.61 24.51
CA GLU A 76 -33.34 4.59 24.68
C GLU A 76 -32.92 3.24 24.08
N LYS A 77 -32.24 3.22 22.93
CA LYS A 77 -31.65 1.97 22.41
C LYS A 77 -30.57 1.41 23.33
N PHE A 78 -29.73 2.27 23.94
CA PHE A 78 -28.73 1.83 24.92
C PHE A 78 -29.37 1.28 26.20
N ARG A 79 -30.45 1.92 26.68
CA ARG A 79 -31.25 1.44 27.80
C ARG A 79 -31.79 0.03 27.55
N ASN A 80 -32.33 -0.20 26.35
CA ASN A 80 -32.82 -1.52 25.94
C ASN A 80 -31.69 -2.55 25.82
N TYR A 81 -30.53 -2.15 25.30
CA TYR A 81 -29.34 -3.00 25.23
C TYR A 81 -28.92 -3.49 26.62
N LEU A 82 -28.81 -2.58 27.59
CA LEU A 82 -28.50 -2.94 28.98
C LEU A 82 -29.55 -3.87 29.60
N ALA A 83 -30.83 -3.56 29.41
CA ALA A 83 -31.94 -4.38 29.93
C ALA A 83 -32.02 -5.77 29.27
N SER A 84 -31.46 -5.94 28.07
CA SER A 84 -31.39 -7.24 27.40
C SER A 84 -30.21 -8.10 27.85
N LYS A 85 -29.13 -7.46 28.33
CA LYS A 85 -27.87 -8.11 28.72
C LYS A 85 -27.80 -8.41 30.22
N TYR A 86 -28.47 -7.63 31.05
CA TYR A 86 -28.39 -7.70 32.50
C TYR A 86 -29.77 -7.70 33.15
N SER A 87 -29.91 -8.49 34.22
CA SER A 87 -31.02 -8.37 35.16
C SER A 87 -30.90 -7.08 36.00
N ASP A 88 -32.01 -6.62 36.58
CA ASP A 88 -32.02 -5.44 37.47
C ASP A 88 -31.03 -5.58 38.65
N GLU A 89 -30.89 -6.80 39.18
CA GLU A 89 -29.95 -7.08 40.27
C GLU A 89 -28.49 -6.96 39.81
N GLU A 90 -28.16 -7.46 38.62
CA GLU A 90 -26.81 -7.31 38.04
C GLU A 90 -26.52 -5.84 37.70
N LEU A 91 -27.49 -5.10 37.16
CA LEU A 91 -27.34 -3.67 36.89
C LEU A 91 -27.04 -2.87 38.17
N LYS A 92 -27.72 -3.22 39.27
CA LYS A 92 -27.45 -2.63 40.58
C LYS A 92 -26.08 -3.02 41.11
N GLN A 93 -25.70 -4.30 41.05
CA GLN A 93 -24.43 -4.79 41.59
C GLN A 93 -23.20 -4.31 40.81
N ILE A 94 -23.28 -4.33 39.48
CA ILE A 94 -22.15 -4.02 38.60
C ILE A 94 -22.02 -2.51 38.37
N PHE A 95 -23.15 -1.84 38.13
CA PHE A 95 -23.16 -0.43 37.72
C PHE A 95 -23.80 0.51 38.75
N GLY A 96 -24.44 0.03 39.81
CA GLY A 96 -25.18 0.90 40.74
C GLY A 96 -26.44 1.50 40.12
N ILE A 97 -27.06 0.81 39.15
CA ILE A 97 -28.30 1.25 38.50
C ILE A 97 -29.49 0.53 39.15
N ASP A 98 -30.28 1.24 39.96
CA ASP A 98 -31.42 0.65 40.69
C ASP A 98 -32.65 0.38 39.81
N ASN A 99 -32.91 1.22 38.80
CA ASN A 99 -34.03 1.05 37.88
C ASN A 99 -33.65 1.57 36.50
N ILE A 100 -33.33 0.64 35.59
CA ILE A 100 -32.91 0.99 34.24
C ILE A 100 -34.00 1.69 33.42
N SER A 101 -35.28 1.60 33.76
CA SER A 101 -36.34 2.28 32.99
C SER A 101 -36.35 3.79 33.20
N SER A 102 -35.89 4.27 34.35
CA SER A 102 -35.92 5.70 34.73
C SER A 102 -34.54 6.31 34.97
N TYR A 103 -33.48 5.52 34.93
CA TYR A 103 -32.13 6.00 35.23
C TYR A 103 -31.63 7.01 34.18
N ASP A 104 -30.96 8.08 34.63
CA ASP A 104 -30.39 9.09 33.74
C ASP A 104 -29.03 8.64 33.18
N LEU A 105 -29.07 7.76 32.18
CA LEU A 105 -27.88 7.28 31.47
C LEU A 105 -27.12 8.41 30.77
N LYS A 106 -27.84 9.44 30.31
CA LYS A 106 -27.25 10.55 29.55
C LYS A 106 -26.28 11.34 30.40
N SER A 107 -26.73 11.81 31.57
CA SER A 107 -25.87 12.61 32.45
C SER A 107 -24.67 11.81 32.94
N ARG A 108 -24.88 10.53 33.29
CA ARG A 108 -23.81 9.63 33.73
C ARG A 108 -22.70 9.44 32.69
N ILE A 109 -23.05 9.21 31.42
CA ILE A 109 -22.03 9.07 30.37
C ILE A 109 -21.34 10.42 30.12
N ALA A 110 -22.10 11.52 30.09
CA ALA A 110 -21.59 12.87 29.86
C ALA A 110 -20.53 13.28 30.88
N GLU A 111 -20.65 12.85 32.14
CA GLU A 111 -19.66 13.12 33.20
C GLU A 111 -18.26 12.62 32.86
N THR A 112 -18.10 11.64 31.97
CA THR A 112 -16.78 11.09 31.61
C THR A 112 -16.25 11.60 30.28
N MET A 113 -17.02 12.39 29.50
CA MET A 113 -16.69 12.68 28.10
C MET A 113 -15.37 13.46 27.91
N TYR A 114 -14.94 14.22 28.92
CA TYR A 114 -13.67 14.96 28.86
C TYR A 114 -12.44 14.04 28.92
N LEU A 115 -12.61 12.77 29.33
CA LEU A 115 -11.54 11.79 29.45
C LEU A 115 -11.28 11.06 28.11
N PRO A 116 -10.02 10.67 27.84
CA PRO A 116 -9.67 9.73 26.77
C PRO A 116 -10.34 8.36 26.94
N TYR A 117 -10.42 7.57 25.87
CA TYR A 117 -11.22 6.33 25.83
C TYR A 117 -11.00 5.38 27.01
N TYR A 118 -9.75 5.04 27.31
CA TYR A 118 -9.43 4.07 28.38
C TYR A 118 -9.72 4.63 29.77
N GLU A 119 -9.49 5.92 29.97
CA GLU A 119 -9.75 6.59 31.24
C GLU A 119 -11.25 6.70 31.50
N ARG A 120 -12.09 6.81 30.45
CA ARG A 120 -13.56 6.69 30.59
C ARG A 120 -13.98 5.34 31.14
N ILE A 121 -13.44 4.25 30.61
CA ILE A 121 -13.76 2.88 31.06
C ILE A 121 -13.30 2.65 32.50
N LYS A 122 -12.11 3.18 32.87
CA LYS A 122 -11.61 3.09 34.25
C LYS A 122 -12.46 3.91 35.22
N ALA A 123 -12.89 5.09 34.81
CA ALA A 123 -13.72 5.98 35.63
C ALA A 123 -15.12 5.41 35.85
N ASP A 124 -15.73 4.82 34.82
CA ASP A 124 -17.02 4.16 34.91
C ASP A 124 -17.11 2.99 33.92
N LYS A 125 -17.32 1.78 34.47
CA LYS A 125 -17.44 0.54 33.69
C LYS A 125 -18.59 0.57 32.70
N LEU A 126 -19.63 1.39 32.92
CA LEU A 126 -20.75 1.56 32.00
C LEU A 126 -20.30 2.03 30.61
N ASN A 127 -19.18 2.78 30.53
CA ASN A 127 -18.64 3.24 29.26
C ASN A 127 -18.21 2.08 28.34
N LYS A 128 -17.75 0.95 28.89
CA LYS A 128 -17.44 -0.23 28.08
C LYS A 128 -18.68 -0.73 27.34
N GLU A 129 -19.79 -0.88 28.07
CA GLU A 129 -21.08 -1.30 27.50
C GLU A 129 -21.61 -0.28 26.49
N TYR A 130 -21.44 1.02 26.76
CA TYR A 130 -21.85 2.07 25.83
C TYR A 130 -21.08 2.02 24.52
N PHE A 131 -19.75 1.84 24.58
CA PHE A 131 -18.91 1.77 23.37
C PHE A 131 -19.20 0.50 22.55
N GLU A 132 -19.36 -0.64 23.22
CA GLU A 132 -19.76 -1.90 22.58
C GLU A 132 -21.15 -1.77 21.91
N PHE A 133 -22.11 -1.14 22.57
CA PHE A 133 -23.43 -0.85 22.00
C PHE A 133 -23.35 0.01 20.74
N LEU A 134 -22.56 1.10 20.77
CA LEU A 134 -22.40 1.99 19.62
C LEU A 134 -21.81 1.25 18.42
N GLU A 135 -20.82 0.41 18.68
CA GLU A 135 -20.12 -0.39 17.67
C GLU A 135 -21.03 -1.44 17.03
N ILE A 136 -21.64 -2.32 17.85
CA ILE A 136 -22.55 -3.36 17.38
C ILE A 136 -23.71 -2.71 16.61
N GLY A 137 -24.30 -1.66 17.18
CA GLY A 137 -25.42 -0.96 16.56
C GLY A 137 -25.03 -0.31 15.22
N ASN A 138 -23.85 0.29 15.12
CA ASN A 138 -23.35 0.82 13.85
C ASN A 138 -23.10 -0.29 12.83
N PHE A 139 -22.48 -1.40 13.25
CA PHE A 139 -22.22 -2.54 12.38
C PHE A 139 -23.51 -3.10 11.77
N GLN A 140 -24.52 -3.37 12.61
CA GLN A 140 -25.81 -3.89 12.15
C GLN A 140 -26.54 -2.89 11.24
N ALA A 141 -26.47 -1.59 11.55
CA ALA A 141 -27.07 -0.54 10.72
C ALA A 141 -26.46 -0.48 9.32
N LYS A 142 -25.12 -0.51 9.22
CA LYS A 142 -24.41 -0.50 7.93
C LYS A 142 -24.59 -1.83 7.18
N LYS A 143 -24.60 -2.96 7.87
CA LYS A 143 -24.93 -4.27 7.29
C LYS A 143 -26.30 -4.25 6.62
N ARG A 144 -27.33 -3.78 7.34
CA ARG A 144 -28.69 -3.61 6.78
C ARG A 144 -28.70 -2.72 5.54
N LEU A 145 -28.00 -1.58 5.58
CA LEU A 145 -27.89 -0.68 4.44
C LEU A 145 -27.30 -1.39 3.22
N ILE A 146 -26.16 -2.08 3.40
CA ILE A 146 -25.45 -2.79 2.33
C ILE A 146 -26.32 -3.90 1.74
N GLU A 147 -26.91 -4.75 2.58
CA GLU A 147 -27.75 -5.87 2.16
C GLU A 147 -28.98 -5.40 1.36
N GLU A 148 -29.65 -4.33 1.80
CA GLU A 148 -30.80 -3.76 1.10
C GLU A 148 -30.41 -3.14 -0.25
N LEU A 149 -29.23 -2.51 -0.36
CA LEU A 149 -28.73 -1.97 -1.62
C LEU A 149 -28.34 -3.08 -2.60
N ARG A 150 -27.64 -4.13 -2.13
CA ARG A 150 -27.29 -5.29 -2.96
C ARG A 150 -28.54 -5.99 -3.47
N LYS A 151 -29.51 -6.26 -2.59
CA LYS A 151 -30.80 -6.85 -2.94
C LYS A 151 -31.54 -6.01 -3.99
N TYR A 152 -31.60 -4.69 -3.81
CA TYR A 152 -32.26 -3.81 -4.77
C TYR A 152 -31.55 -3.79 -6.13
N ALA A 153 -30.21 -3.77 -6.14
CA ALA A 153 -29.44 -3.86 -7.38
C ALA A 153 -29.73 -5.18 -8.13
N GLU A 154 -29.75 -6.30 -7.41
CA GLU A 154 -30.08 -7.62 -7.96
C GLU A 154 -31.50 -7.66 -8.53
N GLU A 155 -32.50 -7.14 -7.83
CA GLU A 155 -33.89 -7.02 -8.31
C GLU A 155 -34.01 -6.20 -9.60
N LYS A 156 -33.07 -5.29 -9.86
CA LYS A 156 -32.96 -4.48 -11.09
C LYS A 156 -32.12 -5.14 -12.18
N GLY A 157 -31.57 -6.33 -11.93
CA GLY A 157 -30.62 -6.99 -12.84
C GLY A 157 -29.32 -6.21 -12.99
N LYS A 158 -28.90 -5.47 -11.96
CA LYS A 158 -27.66 -4.69 -11.92
C LYS A 158 -26.70 -5.28 -10.89
N TYR A 159 -25.42 -5.10 -11.13
CA TYR A 159 -24.38 -5.23 -10.12
C TYR A 159 -23.90 -3.82 -9.78
N VAL A 160 -23.75 -3.52 -8.49
CA VAL A 160 -23.19 -2.26 -8.01
C VAL A 160 -22.16 -2.61 -6.96
N ALA A 161 -20.93 -2.16 -7.19
CA ALA A 161 -19.87 -2.31 -6.21
C ALA A 161 -20.16 -1.41 -5.00
N ILE A 162 -19.91 -1.90 -3.81
CA ILE A 162 -20.03 -1.17 -2.55
C ILE A 162 -18.66 -1.11 -1.91
N ALA A 163 -18.10 0.09 -1.84
CA ALA A 163 -16.86 0.36 -1.13
C ALA A 163 -17.13 1.21 0.12
N ALA A 164 -16.14 1.34 0.98
CA ALA A 164 -16.26 2.12 2.20
C ALA A 164 -15.01 2.97 2.41
N ASN A 165 -15.20 4.27 2.68
CA ASN A 165 -14.15 5.13 3.20
C ASN A 165 -13.85 4.75 4.65
N SER A 166 -12.58 4.43 4.92
CA SER A 166 -12.12 4.12 6.27
C SER A 166 -10.71 4.65 6.51
N TYR A 167 -10.59 5.74 7.26
CA TYR A 167 -9.29 6.32 7.67
C TYR A 167 -8.31 5.26 8.23
N ALA A 168 -7.21 5.00 7.49
CA ALA A 168 -6.21 3.94 7.68
C ALA A 168 -6.78 2.58 8.12
N LEU A 169 -7.81 2.09 7.39
CA LEU A 169 -8.58 0.87 7.66
C LEU A 169 -9.17 0.80 9.10
N GLY A 170 -9.26 1.95 9.77
CA GLY A 170 -9.76 2.12 11.12
C GLY A 170 -8.70 2.06 12.22
N THR A 171 -7.45 1.74 11.91
CA THR A 171 -6.41 1.61 12.96
C THR A 171 -5.98 2.87 13.72
N PRO A 172 -6.31 4.12 13.34
CA PRO A 172 -5.89 5.32 14.07
C PRO A 172 -6.43 5.37 15.51
N ARG A 173 -5.58 5.86 16.43
CA ARG A 173 -5.77 5.81 17.89
C ARG A 173 -5.84 7.17 18.57
N ILE A 174 -6.63 8.10 18.00
CA ILE A 174 -6.77 9.45 18.55
C ILE A 174 -7.45 9.38 19.93
N GLY A 175 -6.82 9.94 20.96
CA GLY A 175 -7.35 9.90 22.34
C GLY A 175 -7.51 8.48 22.90
N GLY A 176 -6.74 7.51 22.38
CA GLY A 176 -6.84 6.09 22.73
C GLY A 176 -8.07 5.38 22.16
N TYR A 177 -8.87 6.05 21.32
CA TYR A 177 -9.98 5.44 20.60
C TYR A 177 -9.48 4.73 19.34
N TRP A 178 -9.76 3.44 19.21
CA TRP A 178 -9.41 2.67 18.02
C TRP A 178 -10.63 2.51 17.14
N CYS A 179 -10.51 2.95 15.90
CA CYS A 179 -11.59 2.81 14.94
C CYS A 179 -11.58 1.35 14.42
N LYS A 180 -12.74 0.83 14.02
CA LYS A 180 -12.84 -0.59 13.67
C LYS A 180 -13.36 -0.75 12.23
N GLY A 181 -12.62 -0.16 11.30
CA GLY A 181 -12.96 -0.15 9.86
C GLY A 181 -12.88 -1.54 9.23
N LEU A 182 -11.88 -2.33 9.60
CA LEU A 182 -11.71 -3.70 9.13
C LEU A 182 -12.89 -4.63 9.45
N LEU A 183 -13.72 -4.35 10.46
CA LEU A 183 -14.92 -5.15 10.77
C LEU A 183 -15.85 -5.32 9.57
N PHE A 184 -15.83 -4.36 8.66
CA PHE A 184 -16.73 -4.31 7.52
C PHE A 184 -16.20 -5.02 6.28
N ALA A 185 -14.99 -5.61 6.34
CA ALA A 185 -14.32 -6.20 5.17
C ALA A 185 -15.21 -7.21 4.44
N ASP A 186 -15.94 -8.05 5.19
CA ASP A 186 -16.85 -9.08 4.64
C ASP A 186 -18.13 -8.52 4.00
N LEU A 187 -18.47 -7.26 4.26
CA LEU A 187 -19.70 -6.64 3.76
C LEU A 187 -19.47 -5.83 2.48
N ILE A 188 -18.26 -5.37 2.24
CA ILE A 188 -17.89 -4.48 1.13
C ILE A 188 -17.09 -5.23 0.07
N ASP A 189 -17.06 -4.69 -1.15
CA ASP A 189 -16.31 -5.30 -2.25
C ASP A 189 -14.84 -4.90 -2.23
N PHE A 190 -14.51 -3.70 -1.73
CA PHE A 190 -13.14 -3.23 -1.51
C PHE A 190 -13.13 -2.01 -0.59
N PHE A 191 -11.98 -1.69 0.00
CA PHE A 191 -11.80 -0.45 0.74
C PHE A 191 -11.42 0.71 -0.18
N THR A 192 -12.10 1.84 -0.03
CA THR A 192 -11.54 3.15 -0.36
C THR A 192 -10.97 3.71 0.93
N PHE A 193 -9.75 4.22 1.02
CA PHE A 193 -9.33 4.77 2.31
C PHE A 193 -8.36 5.92 2.25
N GLU A 194 -8.59 6.86 3.14
CA GLU A 194 -7.65 7.90 3.51
C GLU A 194 -6.49 7.26 4.28
N ASN A 195 -5.30 7.32 3.70
CA ASN A 195 -4.14 6.66 4.28
C ASN A 195 -3.28 7.66 5.06
N ARG A 196 -2.92 7.25 6.29
CA ARG A 196 -1.91 7.90 7.11
C ARG A 196 -0.99 6.83 7.69
N TYR A 197 0.15 6.60 7.04
CA TYR A 197 1.21 5.75 7.56
C TYR A 197 2.27 6.60 8.27
N THR A 198 2.13 6.74 9.60
CA THR A 198 3.16 7.40 10.40
C THR A 198 3.06 7.02 11.86
N ALA A 199 4.20 6.69 12.45
CA ALA A 199 4.32 6.54 13.89
C ALA A 199 4.29 7.89 14.63
N TRP A 200 4.46 9.00 13.91
CA TRP A 200 4.57 10.36 14.43
C TRP A 200 3.43 11.24 13.93
N ASP A 201 3.09 12.28 14.67
CA ASP A 201 2.05 13.23 14.29
C ASP A 201 2.59 14.28 13.31
N GLU A 202 2.99 13.82 12.11
CA GLU A 202 3.33 14.68 10.97
C GLU A 202 2.24 14.55 9.90
N ASP A 203 1.85 15.68 9.28
CA ASP A 203 0.86 15.70 8.19
C ASP A 203 1.41 14.95 6.96
N LEU A 204 2.67 15.20 6.59
CA LEU A 204 3.34 14.53 5.47
C LEU A 204 4.71 14.01 5.88
N PRO A 205 4.80 12.76 6.39
CA PRO A 205 6.08 12.16 6.73
C PRO A 205 6.98 12.00 5.50
N SER A 206 8.31 12.11 5.69
CA SER A 206 9.27 11.93 4.60
C SER A 206 9.42 10.45 4.21
N LEU A 207 9.58 10.20 2.92
CA LEU A 207 10.08 8.92 2.42
C LEU A 207 11.58 8.78 2.77
N PRO A 208 12.10 7.54 2.89
CA PRO A 208 11.44 6.25 2.65
C PRO A 208 10.54 5.73 3.79
N ARG A 209 10.37 6.45 4.91
CA ARG A 209 9.62 5.92 6.06
C ARG A 209 8.10 5.85 5.81
N ALA A 210 7.57 6.75 4.99
CA ALA A 210 6.13 6.96 4.78
C ALA A 210 5.46 6.02 3.76
N LYS A 211 5.80 4.73 3.73
CA LYS A 211 5.26 3.78 2.75
C LYS A 211 3.87 3.29 3.13
N TRP A 212 2.97 3.20 2.16
CA TRP A 212 1.58 2.77 2.32
C TRP A 212 1.36 1.29 2.06
N VAL A 213 2.40 0.57 1.63
CA VAL A 213 2.43 -0.88 1.33
C VAL A 213 1.72 -1.76 2.36
N ALA A 214 1.86 -1.45 3.65
CA ALA A 214 1.23 -2.25 4.71
C ALA A 214 -0.30 -2.17 4.62
N TRP A 215 -0.86 -0.99 4.40
CA TRP A 215 -2.32 -0.84 4.29
C TRP A 215 -2.85 -1.38 2.97
N GLU A 216 -2.11 -1.21 1.88
CA GLU A 216 -2.45 -1.76 0.56
C GLU A 216 -2.62 -3.26 0.61
N LYS A 217 -1.62 -3.95 1.15
CA LYS A 217 -1.65 -5.41 1.28
C LYS A 217 -2.71 -5.88 2.26
N LEU A 218 -2.94 -5.17 3.36
CA LEU A 218 -4.00 -5.54 4.33
C LEU A 218 -5.41 -5.36 3.74
N ALA A 219 -5.64 -4.26 3.02
CA ALA A 219 -6.92 -4.01 2.36
C ALA A 219 -7.20 -5.06 1.27
N TYR A 220 -6.19 -5.42 0.47
CA TYR A 220 -6.30 -6.51 -0.49
C TYR A 220 -6.54 -7.86 0.19
N ALA A 221 -5.79 -8.18 1.25
CA ALA A 221 -5.94 -9.45 1.97
C ALA A 221 -7.34 -9.62 2.60
N SER A 222 -7.93 -8.52 3.10
CA SER A 222 -9.22 -8.55 3.79
C SER A 222 -10.43 -8.58 2.85
N THR A 223 -10.30 -8.11 1.60
CA THR A 223 -11.41 -8.02 0.63
C THR A 223 -11.21 -8.84 -0.64
N HIS A 224 -9.99 -9.35 -0.86
CA HIS A 224 -9.54 -9.99 -2.10
C HIS A 224 -9.72 -9.11 -3.36
N ALA A 225 -9.72 -7.79 -3.17
CA ALA A 225 -9.88 -6.83 -4.24
C ALA A 225 -8.89 -5.66 -4.09
N PRO A 226 -8.47 -5.03 -5.20
CA PRO A 226 -7.68 -3.82 -5.19
C PRO A 226 -8.28 -2.72 -4.31
N ALA A 227 -7.48 -2.22 -3.37
CA ALA A 227 -7.89 -1.10 -2.56
C ALA A 227 -7.68 0.22 -3.30
N VAL A 228 -8.53 1.21 -3.00
CA VAL A 228 -8.50 2.53 -3.63
C VAL A 228 -8.05 3.55 -2.59
N ILE A 229 -6.82 4.02 -2.72
CA ILE A 229 -6.21 4.87 -1.70
C ILE A 229 -6.39 6.34 -2.07
N LEU A 230 -6.64 7.17 -1.06
CA LEU A 230 -6.61 8.63 -1.19
C LEU A 230 -5.78 9.25 -0.06
N LEU A 231 -5.30 10.47 -0.29
CA LEU A 231 -4.80 11.32 0.79
C LEU A 231 -5.93 11.67 1.74
N GLY A 232 -5.64 11.87 3.02
CA GLY A 232 -6.58 12.50 3.95
C GLY A 232 -6.79 13.98 3.65
N ALA A 233 -7.90 14.52 4.15
CA ALA A 233 -8.34 15.89 3.86
C ALA A 233 -7.34 16.94 4.34
N ASP A 234 -6.74 16.68 5.51
CA ASP A 234 -5.78 17.56 6.14
C ASP A 234 -4.46 17.58 5.36
N GLU A 235 -3.99 16.41 4.90
CA GLU A 235 -2.80 16.29 4.07
C GLU A 235 -2.99 16.99 2.72
N ALA A 236 -4.13 16.78 2.07
CA ALA A 236 -4.45 17.45 0.81
C ALA A 236 -4.55 18.98 1.00
N ALA A 237 -5.13 19.44 2.11
CA ALA A 237 -5.17 20.86 2.45
C ALA A 237 -3.78 21.43 2.79
N TYR A 238 -2.91 20.65 3.44
CA TYR A 238 -1.52 21.00 3.72
C TYR A 238 -0.74 21.24 2.42
N ILE A 239 -0.81 20.30 1.47
CA ILE A 239 -0.18 20.42 0.14
C ILE A 239 -0.69 21.66 -0.60
N ALA A 240 -2.02 21.88 -0.59
CA ALA A 240 -2.61 23.01 -1.30
C ALA A 240 -2.22 24.37 -0.70
N LYS A 241 -1.88 24.44 0.59
CA LYS A 241 -1.45 25.67 1.29
C LYS A 241 0.04 25.95 1.19
N ASP A 242 0.88 24.93 1.02
CA ASP A 242 2.33 25.12 0.86
C ASP A 242 2.61 25.82 -0.47
N ASN A 243 3.22 27.01 -0.45
CA ASN A 243 3.53 27.78 -1.67
C ASN A 243 4.95 27.56 -2.21
N ILE A 244 5.76 26.75 -1.53
CA ILE A 244 7.18 26.54 -1.85
C ILE A 244 7.35 25.23 -2.62
N HIS A 245 6.70 24.15 -2.19
CA HIS A 245 6.88 22.82 -2.77
C HIS A 245 5.71 22.41 -3.68
N SER A 246 5.99 21.63 -4.73
CA SER A 246 4.98 21.07 -5.64
C SER A 246 4.34 19.80 -5.10
N TYR A 247 5.10 18.97 -4.39
CA TYR A 247 4.74 17.60 -3.98
C TYR A 247 4.43 16.64 -5.14
N ARG A 248 4.69 17.04 -6.39
CA ARG A 248 4.45 16.25 -7.59
C ARG A 248 5.11 14.87 -7.49
N ASN A 249 6.38 14.83 -7.12
CA ASN A 249 7.14 13.58 -7.08
C ASN A 249 6.78 12.76 -5.85
N TYR A 250 6.52 13.39 -4.71
CA TYR A 250 6.00 12.70 -3.52
C TYR A 250 4.71 11.94 -3.83
N LEU A 251 3.74 12.63 -4.45
CA LEU A 251 2.45 12.05 -4.84
C LEU A 251 2.61 10.98 -5.92
N SER A 252 3.57 11.16 -6.84
CA SER A 252 3.87 10.16 -7.87
C SER A 252 4.41 8.87 -7.28
N ILE A 253 5.26 8.94 -6.24
CA ILE A 253 5.77 7.75 -5.55
C ILE A 253 4.62 6.99 -4.87
N LEU A 254 3.73 7.68 -4.16
CA LEU A 254 2.57 7.04 -3.51
C LEU A 254 1.60 6.42 -4.54
N CYS A 255 1.40 7.09 -5.69
CA CYS A 255 0.61 6.56 -6.80
C CYS A 255 1.25 5.30 -7.40
N ALA A 256 2.55 5.33 -7.66
CA ALA A 256 3.30 4.18 -8.17
C ALA A 256 3.28 2.99 -7.20
N GLU A 257 3.46 3.25 -5.91
CA GLU A 257 3.38 2.25 -4.84
C GLU A 257 2.01 1.55 -4.81
N ALA A 258 0.93 2.33 -4.84
CA ALA A 258 -0.43 1.80 -4.84
C ALA A 258 -0.63 0.80 -5.99
N TYR A 259 -0.29 1.20 -7.22
CA TYR A 259 -0.43 0.30 -8.37
C TYR A 259 0.55 -0.88 -8.35
N ALA A 260 1.76 -0.71 -7.81
CA ALA A 260 2.72 -1.79 -7.64
C ALA A 260 2.27 -2.85 -6.63
N ASN A 261 1.32 -2.53 -5.74
CA ASN A 261 0.76 -3.43 -4.72
C ASN A 261 -0.70 -3.85 -5.01
N ARG A 262 -1.08 -3.96 -6.30
CA ARG A 262 -2.45 -4.29 -6.73
C ARG A 262 -3.52 -3.33 -6.18
N GLY A 263 -3.18 -2.09 -5.88
CA GLY A 263 -4.11 -1.04 -5.48
C GLY A 263 -4.40 -0.06 -6.61
N ALA A 264 -5.08 1.03 -6.26
CA ALA A 264 -5.30 2.19 -7.10
C ALA A 264 -5.17 3.47 -6.27
N PHE A 265 -4.93 4.60 -6.94
CA PHE A 265 -4.72 5.89 -6.29
C PHE A 265 -5.71 6.93 -6.82
N VAL A 266 -6.38 7.66 -5.92
CA VAL A 266 -7.33 8.72 -6.27
C VAL A 266 -6.64 10.08 -6.25
N ASN A 267 -6.69 10.78 -7.38
CA ASN A 267 -6.20 12.15 -7.48
C ASN A 267 -7.24 13.11 -6.87
N TRP A 268 -6.87 13.76 -5.76
CA TRP A 268 -7.76 14.68 -5.06
C TRP A 268 -7.51 16.14 -5.45
N PHE A 269 -8.33 16.66 -6.36
CA PHE A 269 -8.26 18.07 -6.76
C PHE A 269 -8.91 18.97 -5.70
N ILE A 270 -8.08 19.51 -4.80
CA ILE A 270 -8.48 20.58 -3.88
C ILE A 270 -7.87 21.90 -4.34
N ARG A 271 -8.69 22.95 -4.39
CA ARG A 271 -8.24 24.31 -4.66
C ARG A 271 -8.38 25.18 -3.41
N VAL A 272 -7.26 25.49 -2.78
CA VAL A 272 -7.21 26.40 -1.63
C VAL A 272 -6.56 27.71 -2.08
N TRP A 273 -7.30 28.81 -1.95
CA TRP A 273 -6.79 30.18 -2.22
C TRP A 273 -6.28 30.39 -3.65
N GLY A 274 -6.85 29.63 -4.60
CA GLY A 274 -6.53 29.76 -6.02
C GLY A 274 -5.39 28.86 -6.51
N LYS A 275 -4.58 28.28 -5.62
CA LYS A 275 -3.54 27.28 -5.95
C LYS A 275 -4.14 25.87 -6.02
N GLU A 276 -3.72 25.12 -7.03
CA GLU A 276 -4.06 23.70 -7.22
C GLU A 276 -2.84 22.84 -6.84
N SER A 277 -3.09 21.65 -6.29
CA SER A 277 -2.07 20.62 -6.10
C SER A 277 -1.56 20.08 -7.44
N ASP A 278 -0.25 19.80 -7.56
CA ASP A 278 0.36 19.29 -8.79
C ASP A 278 0.24 17.76 -8.89
N TRP A 279 -0.82 17.33 -9.57
CA TRP A 279 -1.15 15.91 -9.79
C TRP A 279 -0.62 15.34 -11.11
N LEU A 280 0.17 16.11 -11.88
CA LEU A 280 0.55 15.72 -13.24
C LEU A 280 1.39 14.42 -13.28
N GLY A 281 2.21 14.18 -12.26
CA GLY A 281 2.97 12.93 -12.17
C GLY A 281 2.07 11.72 -11.87
N CYS A 282 1.09 11.86 -10.96
CA CYS A 282 0.09 10.81 -10.74
C CYS A 282 -0.74 10.55 -11.99
N ALA A 283 -1.13 11.59 -12.73
CA ALA A 283 -1.86 11.45 -13.98
C ALA A 283 -1.05 10.65 -15.03
N ALA A 284 0.25 10.93 -15.18
CA ALA A 284 1.13 10.18 -16.08
C ALA A 284 1.23 8.70 -15.69
N ILE A 285 1.33 8.39 -14.39
CA ILE A 285 1.32 7.01 -13.90
C ILE A 285 -0.03 6.33 -14.17
N CYS A 286 -1.16 7.00 -13.91
CA CYS A 286 -2.48 6.45 -14.21
C CYS A 286 -2.65 6.16 -15.72
N GLU A 287 -2.21 7.06 -16.59
CA GLU A 287 -2.22 6.85 -18.04
C GLU A 287 -1.34 5.67 -18.46
N PHE A 288 -0.14 5.56 -17.87
CA PHE A 288 0.76 4.43 -18.05
C PHE A 288 0.10 3.11 -17.64
N VAL A 289 -0.52 3.05 -16.45
CA VAL A 289 -1.25 1.86 -15.97
C VAL A 289 -2.37 1.48 -16.92
N LEU A 290 -3.17 2.44 -17.39
CA LEU A 290 -4.27 2.18 -18.32
C LEU A 290 -3.77 1.63 -19.66
N LYS A 291 -2.67 2.18 -20.20
CA LYS A 291 -2.03 1.71 -21.44
C LYS A 291 -1.43 0.31 -21.29
N HIS A 292 -0.99 -0.04 -20.07
CA HIS A 292 -0.28 -1.27 -19.76
C HIS A 292 -1.03 -2.18 -18.76
N SER A 293 -2.37 -2.12 -18.73
CA SER A 293 -3.20 -2.77 -17.71
C SER A 293 -2.93 -4.28 -17.54
N SER A 294 -2.58 -4.97 -18.62
CA SER A 294 -2.22 -6.39 -18.60
C SER A 294 -0.98 -6.73 -17.75
N LEU A 295 -0.19 -5.75 -17.31
CA LEU A 295 0.97 -5.91 -16.43
C LEU A 295 0.61 -5.96 -14.94
N TYR A 296 -0.62 -5.58 -14.56
CA TYR A 296 -1.00 -5.38 -13.16
C TYR A 296 -1.78 -6.54 -12.53
N ASP A 297 -1.98 -7.62 -13.31
CA ASP A 297 -2.51 -8.89 -12.81
C ASP A 297 -1.37 -9.82 -12.35
N GLY A 298 -1.68 -10.87 -11.59
CA GLY A 298 -0.75 -11.96 -11.30
C GLY A 298 -0.67 -12.30 -9.82
N VAL A 299 0.04 -13.37 -9.51
CA VAL A 299 0.24 -13.86 -8.13
C VAL A 299 1.63 -13.49 -7.63
N ILE A 300 1.78 -13.19 -6.34
CA ILE A 300 3.11 -13.01 -5.74
C ILE A 300 3.55 -14.42 -5.36
N ASP A 301 4.46 -14.99 -6.14
CA ASP A 301 5.10 -16.24 -5.80
C ASP A 301 6.14 -15.96 -4.70
N SER A 302 5.73 -16.15 -3.45
CA SER A 302 6.58 -15.93 -2.29
C SER A 302 6.49 -17.08 -1.28
N PRO A 303 7.62 -17.53 -0.76
CA PRO A 303 7.68 -18.45 0.38
C PRO A 303 7.40 -17.78 1.74
N VAL A 304 7.15 -16.46 1.79
CA VAL A 304 6.94 -15.70 3.03
C VAL A 304 5.54 -15.09 3.06
N ALA A 305 4.85 -15.21 4.20
CA ALA A 305 3.59 -14.52 4.45
C ALA A 305 3.55 -13.84 5.82
N ILE A 306 2.67 -12.84 5.96
CA ILE A 306 2.25 -12.31 7.26
C ILE A 306 0.84 -12.82 7.55
N LEU A 307 0.65 -13.54 8.65
CA LEU A 307 -0.67 -13.95 9.14
C LEU A 307 -1.24 -12.87 10.07
N TYR A 308 -2.13 -12.05 9.53
CA TYR A 308 -2.83 -11.00 10.26
C TYR A 308 -4.18 -11.51 10.78
N LEU A 309 -4.22 -11.84 12.07
CA LEU A 309 -5.45 -12.29 12.75
C LEU A 309 -6.17 -11.09 13.35
N TYR A 310 -7.29 -10.69 12.73
CA TYR A 310 -8.07 -9.58 13.23
C TYR A 310 -8.99 -10.02 14.37
N GLY A 311 -8.91 -9.32 15.49
CA GLY A 311 -9.84 -9.47 16.61
C GLY A 311 -9.82 -8.23 17.52
N GLU A 312 -10.71 -8.22 18.53
CA GLU A 312 -10.90 -7.13 19.52
C GLU A 312 -9.59 -6.57 20.11
N GLY A 313 -8.54 -7.40 20.21
CA GLY A 313 -7.27 -7.02 20.78
C GLY A 313 -6.23 -6.40 19.82
N MET A 314 -6.47 -6.36 18.50
CA MET A 314 -5.54 -5.72 17.54
C MET A 314 -5.39 -4.20 17.74
N ARG A 315 -6.22 -3.64 18.62
CA ARG A 315 -6.28 -2.25 19.07
C ARG A 315 -4.96 -1.55 19.28
N ASN A 316 -3.94 -2.22 19.81
CA ASN A 316 -2.59 -1.64 20.00
C ASN A 316 -1.47 -2.42 19.31
N LYS A 317 -1.83 -3.45 18.55
CA LYS A 317 -0.88 -4.42 18.00
C LYS A 317 -0.72 -4.29 16.49
N SER A 318 -1.56 -3.48 15.83
CA SER A 318 -1.40 -3.17 14.41
C SER A 318 -0.05 -2.55 14.08
N ASP A 319 0.61 -1.85 15.01
CA ASP A 319 1.93 -1.23 14.78
C ASP A 319 3.02 -2.28 14.53
N SER A 320 2.91 -3.45 15.17
CA SER A 320 3.76 -4.61 14.89
C SER A 320 3.59 -5.06 13.43
N TYR A 321 2.35 -5.14 12.95
CA TYR A 321 2.09 -5.43 11.53
C TYR A 321 2.67 -4.37 10.59
N LEU A 322 2.45 -3.08 10.90
CA LEU A 322 2.92 -1.97 10.08
C LEU A 322 4.43 -1.99 9.92
N GLY A 323 5.15 -2.09 11.04
CA GLY A 323 6.60 -2.20 11.04
C GLY A 323 7.08 -3.43 10.27
N LEU A 324 6.48 -4.60 10.51
CA LEU A 324 6.87 -5.84 9.84
C LEU A 324 6.70 -5.76 8.32
N ALA A 325 5.52 -5.33 7.85
CA ALA A 325 5.23 -5.19 6.44
C ALA A 325 6.21 -4.22 5.75
N GLN A 326 6.56 -3.12 6.43
CA GLN A 326 7.56 -2.18 5.93
C GLN A 326 8.96 -2.79 5.90
N MET A 327 9.40 -3.47 6.96
CA MET A 327 10.73 -4.09 7.02
C MET A 327 10.91 -5.13 5.91
N LEU A 328 9.88 -5.97 5.68
CA LEU A 328 9.89 -6.97 4.61
C LEU A 328 10.00 -6.31 3.23
N ALA A 329 9.19 -5.29 2.98
CA ALA A 329 9.21 -4.56 1.72
C ALA A 329 10.56 -3.85 1.49
N GLU A 330 11.11 -3.19 2.50
CA GLU A 330 12.44 -2.54 2.45
C GLU A 330 13.60 -3.54 2.34
N SER A 331 13.35 -4.81 2.67
CA SER A 331 14.30 -5.90 2.48
C SER A 331 14.22 -6.52 1.08
N ASN A 332 13.28 -6.08 0.23
CA ASN A 332 12.93 -6.71 -1.05
C ASN A 332 12.57 -8.20 -0.88
N VAL A 333 11.97 -8.57 0.25
CA VAL A 333 11.37 -9.89 0.45
C VAL A 333 9.96 -9.80 -0.12
N PRO A 334 9.62 -10.54 -1.20
CA PRO A 334 8.23 -10.64 -1.64
C PRO A 334 7.42 -11.31 -0.54
N TYR A 335 6.17 -10.88 -0.29
CA TYR A 335 5.29 -11.54 0.68
C TYR A 335 3.82 -11.26 0.37
N GLU A 336 2.98 -12.19 0.82
CA GLU A 336 1.52 -12.02 0.87
C GLU A 336 1.06 -11.77 2.32
N VAL A 337 -0.13 -11.22 2.46
CA VAL A 337 -0.80 -11.06 3.76
C VAL A 337 -1.99 -11.99 3.78
N ILE A 338 -2.05 -12.84 4.79
CA ILE A 338 -3.17 -13.75 5.05
C ILE A 338 -3.99 -13.11 6.16
N PHE A 339 -5.24 -12.81 5.85
CA PHE A 339 -6.15 -12.15 6.78
C PHE A 339 -7.21 -13.13 7.27
N ASP A 340 -7.51 -13.10 8.56
CA ASP A 340 -8.63 -13.86 9.12
C ASP A 340 -9.37 -13.09 10.21
N GLY A 341 -10.68 -13.36 10.34
CA GLY A 341 -11.58 -12.68 11.26
C GLY A 341 -11.77 -13.39 12.60
N ASP A 342 -12.57 -12.79 13.49
CA ASP A 342 -12.81 -13.27 14.86
C ASP A 342 -14.00 -14.23 14.99
N GLY A 343 -14.70 -14.51 13.88
CA GLY A 343 -15.93 -15.32 13.86
C GLY A 343 -17.18 -14.59 14.40
N TYR A 344 -17.05 -13.33 14.83
CA TYR A 344 -18.17 -12.53 15.34
C TYR A 344 -18.61 -11.47 14.33
N TYR A 345 -17.71 -10.57 13.95
CA TYR A 345 -17.99 -9.54 12.93
C TYR A 345 -17.65 -10.01 11.52
N MET A 346 -16.59 -10.80 11.41
CA MET A 346 -16.11 -11.37 10.16
C MET A 346 -16.06 -12.89 10.29
N GLU A 347 -16.26 -13.58 9.19
CA GLU A 347 -16.16 -15.03 9.16
C GLU A 347 -14.71 -15.46 9.45
N GLU A 348 -14.59 -16.53 10.25
CA GLU A 348 -13.33 -17.22 10.44
C GLU A 348 -13.13 -18.19 9.25
N ARG A 349 -12.23 -17.84 8.34
CA ARG A 349 -11.96 -18.55 7.09
C ARG A 349 -10.59 -19.19 7.04
N LEU A 350 -9.71 -18.91 8.01
CA LEU A 350 -8.38 -19.51 8.03
C LEU A 350 -8.47 -21.02 7.82
N SER A 351 -7.63 -21.52 6.93
CA SER A 351 -7.48 -22.93 6.65
C SER A 351 -6.00 -23.28 6.49
N LEU A 352 -5.68 -24.56 6.68
CA LEU A 352 -4.32 -25.04 6.53
C LEU A 352 -3.80 -24.88 5.09
N GLU A 353 -4.68 -25.07 4.10
CA GLU A 353 -4.35 -24.93 2.67
C GLU A 353 -3.87 -23.52 2.32
N GLN A 354 -4.30 -22.50 3.07
CA GLN A 354 -3.81 -21.13 2.91
C GLN A 354 -2.39 -20.95 3.47
N LEU A 355 -1.95 -21.74 4.45
CA LEU A 355 -0.64 -21.61 5.08
C LEU A 355 0.43 -22.51 4.44
N ILE A 356 0.06 -23.70 3.96
CA ILE A 356 0.98 -24.70 3.35
C ILE A 356 1.91 -24.13 2.26
N PRO A 357 1.49 -23.18 1.39
CA PRO A 357 2.37 -22.67 0.34
C PRO A 357 3.60 -21.89 0.85
N TYR A 358 3.64 -21.50 2.13
CA TYR A 358 4.69 -20.64 2.68
C TYR A 358 5.68 -21.46 3.50
N ASP A 359 6.98 -21.23 3.29
CA ASP A 359 8.04 -21.82 4.10
C ASP A 359 8.12 -21.14 5.48
N LEU A 360 7.76 -19.86 5.54
CA LEU A 360 7.81 -19.03 6.74
C LEU A 360 6.60 -18.10 6.81
N ILE A 361 5.87 -18.16 7.92
CA ILE A 361 4.85 -17.16 8.26
C ILE A 361 5.34 -16.30 9.41
N PHE A 362 5.05 -15.01 9.35
CA PHE A 362 5.16 -14.11 10.48
C PHE A 362 3.78 -13.92 11.10
N ILE A 363 3.70 -14.02 12.41
CA ILE A 363 2.53 -13.69 13.21
C ILE A 363 2.90 -12.42 13.97
N PRO A 364 2.40 -11.24 13.53
CA PRO A 364 2.57 -10.00 14.27
C PRO A 364 2.04 -10.15 15.68
N ASN A 365 2.23 -9.13 16.49
CA ASN A 365 1.62 -9.12 17.81
C ASN A 365 0.08 -9.26 17.71
N VAL A 366 -0.49 -10.19 18.46
CA VAL A 366 -1.87 -10.67 18.31
C VAL A 366 -2.53 -10.80 19.68
N LEU A 367 -3.83 -10.61 19.71
CA LEU A 367 -4.62 -10.73 20.93
C LEU A 367 -5.95 -11.41 20.59
N ASN A 368 -6.39 -12.30 21.50
CA ASN A 368 -7.63 -13.06 21.38
C ASN A 368 -7.69 -13.98 20.14
N ILE A 369 -6.60 -14.68 19.83
CA ILE A 369 -6.58 -15.74 18.81
C ILE A 369 -7.66 -16.78 19.15
N THR A 370 -8.48 -17.14 18.15
CA THR A 370 -9.53 -18.14 18.35
C THR A 370 -8.93 -19.55 18.50
N PRO A 371 -9.66 -20.50 19.12
CA PRO A 371 -9.20 -21.89 19.21
C PRO A 371 -8.90 -22.52 17.84
N ARG A 372 -9.68 -22.19 16.80
CA ARG A 372 -9.49 -22.76 15.46
C ARG A 372 -8.31 -22.12 14.72
N GLN A 373 -8.12 -20.81 14.81
CA GLN A 373 -6.91 -20.16 14.28
C GLN A 373 -5.65 -20.75 14.88
N LYS A 374 -5.66 -20.94 16.22
CA LYS A 374 -4.55 -21.58 16.93
C LYS A 374 -4.30 -23.00 16.44
N ASP A 375 -5.34 -23.82 16.31
CA ASP A 375 -5.22 -25.20 15.82
C ASP A 375 -4.59 -25.26 14.42
N ILE A 376 -5.00 -24.38 13.51
CA ILE A 376 -4.46 -24.32 12.14
C ILE A 376 -2.99 -23.90 12.13
N ILE A 377 -2.60 -22.93 12.96
CA ILE A 377 -1.18 -22.52 13.10
C ILE A 377 -0.34 -23.73 13.56
N PHE A 378 -0.81 -24.47 14.56
CA PHE A 378 -0.11 -25.65 15.06
C PHE A 378 -0.01 -26.76 14.01
N GLN A 379 -1.08 -27.01 13.23
CA GLN A 379 -1.05 -27.97 12.13
C GLN A 379 -0.06 -27.57 11.02
N TYR A 380 0.00 -26.29 10.68
CA TYR A 380 0.97 -25.77 9.71
C TYR A 380 2.41 -26.03 10.17
N VAL A 381 2.73 -25.71 11.43
CA VAL A 381 4.06 -25.96 11.98
C VAL A 381 4.35 -27.46 12.07
N GLU A 382 3.37 -28.28 12.50
CA GLU A 382 3.51 -29.73 12.58
C GLU A 382 3.91 -30.37 11.23
N GLN A 383 3.43 -29.80 10.11
CA GLN A 383 3.70 -30.28 8.75
C GLN A 383 5.03 -29.81 8.15
N GLY A 384 5.78 -28.95 8.84
CA GLY A 384 7.09 -28.47 8.37
C GLY A 384 7.18 -26.96 8.20
N GLY A 385 6.06 -26.25 8.36
CA GLY A 385 6.03 -24.80 8.32
C GLY A 385 6.80 -24.16 9.46
N LYS A 386 7.36 -22.96 9.23
CA LYS A 386 8.00 -22.16 10.29
C LYS A 386 7.15 -20.94 10.61
N ALA A 387 7.01 -20.62 11.88
CA ALA A 387 6.23 -19.47 12.34
C ALA A 387 7.08 -18.56 13.23
N VAL A 388 7.38 -17.34 12.77
CA VAL A 388 7.97 -16.28 13.61
C VAL A 388 6.85 -15.56 14.35
N VAL A 389 6.93 -15.49 15.68
CA VAL A 389 5.83 -15.01 16.52
C VAL A 389 6.34 -13.97 17.53
N PHE A 390 5.74 -12.78 17.51
CA PHE A 390 6.09 -11.68 18.42
C PHE A 390 5.31 -11.69 19.75
N ASP A 391 4.28 -12.54 19.88
CA ASP A 391 3.55 -12.78 21.14
C ASP A 391 3.36 -14.28 21.37
N ALA A 392 4.37 -14.91 21.97
CA ALA A 392 4.37 -16.33 22.28
C ALA A 392 3.25 -16.75 23.25
N HIS A 393 2.93 -15.87 24.20
CA HIS A 393 1.90 -16.10 25.23
C HIS A 393 0.50 -16.19 24.60
N ALA A 394 0.24 -15.45 23.52
CA ALA A 394 -0.99 -15.57 22.76
C ALA A 394 -1.21 -16.98 22.16
N LEU A 395 -0.12 -17.71 21.87
CA LEU A 395 -0.15 -19.12 21.45
C LEU A 395 -0.01 -20.10 22.62
N GLY A 396 0.03 -19.63 23.87
CA GLY A 396 0.09 -20.45 25.07
C GLY A 396 1.48 -21.01 25.38
N PHE A 397 2.54 -20.39 24.86
CA PHE A 397 3.91 -20.67 25.25
C PHE A 397 4.34 -19.74 26.39
N ASP A 398 5.10 -20.26 27.35
CA ASP A 398 5.67 -19.51 28.48
C ASP A 398 7.17 -19.26 28.26
N ILE A 399 7.50 -18.73 27.08
CA ILE A 399 8.84 -18.32 26.66
C ILE A 399 8.74 -17.02 25.88
N ASP A 400 9.71 -16.13 26.03
CA ASP A 400 9.69 -14.83 25.34
C ASP A 400 10.47 -14.87 24.02
N GLU A 401 11.59 -15.61 23.97
CA GLU A 401 12.47 -15.69 22.80
C GLU A 401 13.06 -17.10 22.64
N GLY A 402 13.39 -17.48 21.40
CA GLY A 402 14.04 -18.73 21.03
C GLY A 402 13.24 -19.56 20.03
N GLU A 403 13.83 -20.66 19.57
CA GLU A 403 13.21 -21.57 18.61
C GLU A 403 12.76 -22.86 19.30
N VAL A 404 11.52 -23.29 19.01
CA VAL A 404 10.91 -24.51 19.53
C VAL A 404 10.44 -25.37 18.36
N GLU A 405 11.09 -26.52 18.21
CA GLU A 405 10.67 -27.57 17.27
C GLU A 405 9.28 -28.11 17.63
N TYR A 406 8.42 -28.24 16.63
CA TYR A 406 7.08 -28.80 16.77
C TYR A 406 6.69 -29.59 15.52
N GLY A 407 6.55 -30.91 15.66
CA GLY A 407 6.38 -31.79 14.51
C GLY A 407 7.60 -31.77 13.59
N ASN A 408 7.40 -31.40 12.32
CA ASN A 408 8.47 -31.27 11.33
C ASN A 408 8.94 -29.81 11.10
N GLY A 409 8.32 -28.84 11.78
CA GLY A 409 8.63 -27.41 11.66
C GLY A 409 8.99 -26.79 13.01
N SER A 410 9.04 -25.46 13.06
CA SER A 410 9.41 -24.75 14.29
C SER A 410 8.63 -23.45 14.51
N PHE A 411 8.43 -23.13 15.79
CA PHE A 411 8.05 -21.80 16.25
C PHE A 411 9.30 -21.01 16.61
N ILE A 412 9.42 -19.79 16.10
CA ILE A 412 10.54 -18.88 16.34
C ILE A 412 10.00 -17.67 17.09
N PHE A 413 10.25 -17.61 18.38
CA PHE A 413 9.82 -16.52 19.25
C PHE A 413 10.91 -15.45 19.32
N MET A 414 10.49 -14.20 19.22
CA MET A 414 11.39 -13.06 19.36
C MET A 414 10.64 -11.84 19.88
N HIS A 415 11.40 -10.92 20.48
CA HIS A 415 10.92 -9.59 20.82
C HIS A 415 10.28 -8.91 19.60
N ASP A 416 9.30 -8.04 19.83
CA ASP A 416 8.52 -7.35 18.80
C ASP A 416 9.34 -6.23 18.13
N ILE A 417 10.41 -6.61 17.43
CA ILE A 417 11.31 -5.72 16.70
C ILE A 417 10.56 -4.93 15.62
N ALA A 418 9.43 -5.45 15.15
CA ALA A 418 8.57 -4.80 14.17
C ALA A 418 7.86 -3.58 14.76
N TYR A 419 7.27 -3.71 15.96
CA TYR A 419 6.73 -2.58 16.69
C TYR A 419 7.80 -1.51 16.93
N ASP A 420 8.98 -1.91 17.40
CA ASP A 420 10.07 -0.97 17.66
C ASP A 420 10.57 -0.28 16.38
N TYR A 421 10.66 -1.01 15.28
CA TYR A 421 11.01 -0.45 13.98
C TYR A 421 9.98 0.56 13.48
N TYR A 422 8.68 0.30 13.65
CA TYR A 422 7.64 1.26 13.30
C TYR A 422 7.86 2.62 14.00
N HIS A 423 8.17 2.59 15.30
CA HIS A 423 8.35 3.81 16.10
C HIS A 423 9.72 4.47 15.94
N ASN A 424 10.78 3.70 15.76
CA ASN A 424 12.17 4.19 15.81
C ASN A 424 12.87 4.22 14.44
N TYR A 425 12.38 3.45 13.45
CA TYR A 425 12.94 3.31 12.10
C TYR A 425 14.43 2.89 12.10
N ASP A 426 14.80 2.03 13.05
CA ASP A 426 16.17 1.59 13.32
C ASP A 426 16.68 0.63 12.23
N GLU A 427 17.91 0.86 11.76
CA GLU A 427 18.54 0.03 10.72
C GLU A 427 18.97 -1.35 11.22
N GLU A 428 19.35 -1.48 12.49
CA GLU A 428 19.78 -2.76 13.06
C GLU A 428 18.60 -3.72 13.23
N LEU A 429 17.44 -3.21 13.66
CA LEU A 429 16.19 -4.02 13.70
C LEU A 429 15.81 -4.51 12.30
N TRP A 430 15.96 -3.65 11.28
CA TRP A 430 15.72 -4.05 9.88
C TRP A 430 16.67 -5.16 9.42
N LYS A 431 17.97 -5.05 9.75
CA LYS A 431 18.96 -6.10 9.43
C LYS A 431 18.66 -7.40 10.16
N GLU A 432 18.22 -7.33 11.41
CA GLU A 432 17.82 -8.49 12.20
C GLU A 432 16.69 -9.26 11.51
N MET A 433 15.59 -8.59 11.18
CA MET A 433 14.47 -9.21 10.44
C MET A 433 14.95 -9.81 9.10
N LYS A 434 15.77 -9.09 8.34
CA LYS A 434 16.32 -9.58 7.07
C LYS A 434 17.14 -10.86 7.26
N ASN A 435 17.90 -10.96 8.34
CA ASN A 435 18.68 -12.17 8.65
C ASN A 435 17.76 -13.35 9.01
N VAL A 436 16.71 -13.12 9.80
CA VAL A 436 15.70 -14.15 10.13
C VAL A 436 15.13 -14.75 8.86
N VAL A 437 14.69 -13.92 7.91
CA VAL A 437 14.15 -14.44 6.63
C VAL A 437 15.20 -15.26 5.88
N LYS A 438 16.42 -14.73 5.76
CA LYS A 438 17.52 -15.37 5.02
C LYS A 438 17.95 -16.72 5.61
N GLU A 439 17.87 -16.88 6.93
CA GLU A 439 18.24 -18.12 7.62
C GLU A 439 17.24 -19.25 7.38
N HIS A 440 15.97 -18.90 7.14
CA HIS A 440 14.88 -19.87 7.10
C HIS A 440 14.36 -20.16 5.70
N VAL A 441 14.61 -19.27 4.73
CA VAL A 441 13.96 -19.30 3.42
C VAL A 441 14.95 -18.97 2.29
N ASP A 442 14.88 -19.72 1.18
CA ASP A 442 15.58 -19.38 -0.07
C ASP A 442 14.76 -18.31 -0.81
N MET A 443 15.33 -17.12 -1.00
CA MET A 443 14.59 -15.96 -1.50
C MET A 443 14.39 -16.02 -3.01
N PRO A 444 13.16 -15.80 -3.52
CA PRO A 444 12.92 -15.79 -4.96
C PRO A 444 13.49 -14.54 -5.66
N LEU A 445 13.86 -13.51 -4.89
CA LEU A 445 14.28 -12.20 -5.42
C LEU A 445 15.41 -11.61 -4.58
N TYR A 446 16.42 -11.07 -5.26
CA TYR A 446 17.45 -10.21 -4.69
C TYR A 446 17.57 -8.93 -5.49
N VAL A 447 17.72 -7.81 -4.79
CA VAL A 447 17.90 -6.48 -5.36
C VAL A 447 19.15 -5.85 -4.75
N GLU A 448 20.12 -5.51 -5.60
CA GLU A 448 21.38 -4.86 -5.21
C GLU A 448 21.55 -3.50 -5.89
N ASN A 449 22.47 -2.67 -5.39
CA ASN A 449 22.70 -1.28 -5.83
C ASN A 449 21.50 -0.34 -5.69
N ALA A 450 20.52 -0.70 -4.86
CA ALA A 450 19.26 0.03 -4.74
C ALA A 450 18.99 0.56 -3.32
N ASP A 451 19.84 0.20 -2.35
CA ASP A 451 19.65 0.41 -0.89
C ASP A 451 18.24 -0.02 -0.41
N ARG A 452 17.78 0.42 0.78
CA ARG A 452 16.42 0.09 1.29
C ARG A 452 15.32 1.02 0.76
N LYS A 453 15.65 1.90 -0.18
CA LYS A 453 14.75 2.89 -0.78
C LYS A 453 14.25 2.47 -2.16
N VAL A 454 14.65 1.33 -2.70
CA VAL A 454 14.01 0.77 -3.90
C VAL A 454 13.35 -0.54 -3.52
N ILE A 455 12.08 -0.67 -3.88
CA ILE A 455 11.31 -1.89 -3.64
C ILE A 455 10.86 -2.49 -4.96
N ALA A 456 11.06 -3.79 -5.08
CA ALA A 456 10.65 -4.62 -6.19
C ALA A 456 9.47 -5.51 -5.79
N TYR A 457 8.41 -5.47 -6.58
CA TYR A 457 7.19 -6.24 -6.40
C TYR A 457 7.06 -7.22 -7.57
N PRO A 458 7.51 -8.49 -7.41
CA PRO A 458 7.42 -9.50 -8.46
C PRO A 458 6.03 -10.14 -8.50
N TYR A 459 5.48 -10.27 -9.71
CA TYR A 459 4.23 -10.94 -10.01
C TYR A 459 4.44 -11.98 -11.10
N LEU A 460 4.01 -13.20 -10.81
CA LEU A 460 3.96 -14.30 -11.76
C LEU A 460 2.63 -14.27 -12.51
N GLN A 461 2.71 -14.29 -13.85
CA GLN A 461 1.57 -14.39 -14.75
C GLN A 461 1.69 -15.69 -15.56
N GLU A 462 1.39 -16.82 -14.91
CA GLU A 462 1.52 -18.17 -15.50
C GLU A 462 0.78 -18.30 -16.83
N ASN A 463 -0.46 -17.78 -16.90
CA ASN A 463 -1.28 -17.82 -18.11
C ASN A 463 -0.67 -17.08 -19.31
N LYS A 464 0.30 -16.19 -19.07
CA LYS A 464 1.03 -15.43 -20.10
C LYS A 464 2.49 -15.87 -20.23
N ASN A 465 2.94 -16.88 -19.46
CA ASN A 465 4.35 -17.29 -19.35
C ASN A 465 5.28 -16.09 -19.16
N ARG A 466 4.99 -15.29 -18.14
CA ARG A 466 5.69 -14.05 -17.89
C ARG A 466 5.81 -13.72 -16.40
N VAL A 467 6.93 -13.11 -16.03
CA VAL A 467 7.15 -12.48 -14.74
C VAL A 467 7.18 -10.97 -14.95
N VAL A 468 6.46 -10.24 -14.11
CA VAL A 468 6.42 -8.77 -14.09
C VAL A 468 7.00 -8.31 -12.77
N ILE A 469 7.95 -7.37 -12.79
CA ILE A 469 8.52 -6.80 -11.55
C ILE A 469 8.29 -5.29 -11.59
N HIS A 470 7.47 -4.80 -10.68
CA HIS A 470 7.30 -3.35 -10.50
C HIS A 470 8.40 -2.83 -9.57
N LEU A 471 9.11 -1.80 -9.99
CA LEU A 471 10.15 -1.13 -9.19
C LEU A 471 9.68 0.26 -8.80
N VAL A 472 9.74 0.58 -7.51
CA VAL A 472 9.41 1.92 -6.99
C VAL A 472 10.61 2.49 -6.24
N ASN A 473 10.98 3.73 -6.56
CA ASN A 473 12.08 4.45 -5.92
C ASN A 473 11.56 5.50 -4.91
N TYR A 474 11.96 5.30 -3.66
CA TYR A 474 11.60 6.11 -2.51
C TYR A 474 12.72 7.06 -2.08
N ASP A 475 13.81 7.21 -2.86
CA ASP A 475 14.92 8.13 -2.55
C ASP A 475 14.55 9.59 -2.86
N TYR A 476 13.65 10.10 -2.04
CA TYR A 476 13.01 11.40 -2.19
C TYR A 476 13.60 12.45 -1.26
N LYS A 477 13.79 13.67 -1.78
CA LYS A 477 14.24 14.85 -1.04
C LYS A 477 13.09 15.83 -0.84
N LYS A 478 12.51 15.84 0.35
CA LYS A 478 11.34 16.68 0.71
C LYS A 478 11.51 18.18 0.45
N TRP A 479 12.70 18.74 0.67
CA TRP A 479 12.93 20.19 0.59
C TRP A 479 12.93 20.77 -0.83
N ASN A 480 13.07 19.95 -1.87
CA ASN A 480 13.02 20.39 -3.26
C ASN A 480 12.17 19.48 -4.16
N ASP A 481 11.42 18.56 -3.57
CA ASP A 481 10.57 17.61 -4.30
C ASP A 481 11.34 16.78 -5.35
N GLU A 482 12.63 16.50 -5.11
CA GLU A 482 13.50 15.77 -6.05
C GLU A 482 13.57 14.29 -5.71
N VAL A 483 13.65 13.43 -6.73
CA VAL A 483 13.95 12.00 -6.58
C VAL A 483 15.37 11.73 -7.06
N VAL A 484 16.15 11.04 -6.24
CA VAL A 484 17.49 10.60 -6.60
C VAL A 484 17.38 9.33 -7.44
N ALA A 485 17.50 9.50 -8.75
CA ALA A 485 17.48 8.39 -9.69
C ALA A 485 18.58 7.36 -9.36
N LYS A 486 18.24 6.09 -9.52
CA LYS A 486 19.14 4.95 -9.27
C LYS A 486 19.61 4.40 -10.61
N LYS A 487 20.88 4.00 -10.68
CA LYS A 487 21.50 3.48 -11.90
C LYS A 487 22.08 2.09 -11.65
N ASN A 488 22.00 1.22 -12.66
CA ASN A 488 22.55 -0.13 -12.63
C ASN A 488 22.07 -0.95 -11.42
N ILE A 489 20.75 -0.96 -11.20
CA ILE A 489 20.12 -1.81 -10.18
C ILE A 489 20.24 -3.25 -10.65
N ASN A 490 20.87 -4.11 -9.86
CA ASN A 490 21.00 -5.53 -10.20
C ASN A 490 19.85 -6.29 -9.56
N ILE A 491 19.15 -7.09 -10.36
CA ILE A 491 18.05 -7.92 -9.91
C ILE A 491 18.36 -9.37 -10.26
N SER A 492 18.28 -10.23 -9.26
CA SER A 492 18.37 -11.68 -9.42
C SER A 492 17.01 -12.26 -9.04
N ILE A 493 16.29 -12.83 -10.01
CA ILE A 493 14.98 -13.45 -9.82
C ILE A 493 15.09 -14.96 -10.07
N ARG A 494 14.45 -15.77 -9.23
CA ARG A 494 14.37 -17.23 -9.42
C ARG A 494 13.69 -17.53 -10.76
N LYS A 495 14.23 -18.53 -11.47
CA LYS A 495 13.66 -19.00 -12.74
C LYS A 495 12.24 -19.54 -12.51
N PRO A 496 11.25 -19.09 -13.29
CA PRO A 496 9.92 -19.69 -13.27
C PRO A 496 9.92 -21.04 -14.00
N ASP A 497 8.79 -21.76 -13.94
CA ASP A 497 8.61 -23.08 -14.58
C ASP A 497 8.53 -23.04 -16.12
N PHE A 498 8.74 -21.88 -16.73
CA PHE A 498 8.81 -21.68 -18.17
C PHE A 498 10.10 -20.97 -18.57
N GLU A 499 10.52 -21.20 -19.83
CA GLU A 499 11.71 -20.57 -20.40
C GLU A 499 11.49 -19.06 -20.58
N ILE A 500 12.44 -18.24 -20.11
CA ILE A 500 12.49 -16.80 -20.37
C ILE A 500 13.38 -16.56 -21.58
N LYS A 501 12.86 -15.88 -22.60
CA LYS A 501 13.60 -15.57 -23.84
C LYS A 501 13.94 -14.10 -23.99
N SER A 502 13.19 -13.22 -23.34
CA SER A 502 13.45 -11.79 -23.38
C SER A 502 13.14 -11.12 -22.04
N CYS A 503 13.82 -9.98 -21.83
CA CYS A 503 13.53 -9.07 -20.74
C CYS A 503 13.57 -7.65 -21.26
N TYR A 504 12.65 -6.81 -20.80
CA TYR A 504 12.64 -5.39 -21.12
C TYR A 504 12.02 -4.57 -20.00
N VAL A 505 12.39 -3.29 -19.94
CA VAL A 505 11.84 -2.29 -19.01
C VAL A 505 10.88 -1.39 -19.77
N ILE A 506 9.72 -1.14 -19.17
CA ILE A 506 8.76 -0.12 -19.59
C ILE A 506 8.66 0.90 -18.45
N SER A 507 8.54 2.18 -18.79
CA SER A 507 8.53 3.27 -17.81
C SER A 507 7.50 4.34 -18.22
N PRO A 508 6.89 5.05 -17.25
CA PRO A 508 6.18 6.29 -17.53
C PRO A 508 7.12 7.43 -17.98
N ASP A 509 8.43 7.30 -17.77
CA ASP A 509 9.40 8.37 -18.01
C ASP A 509 9.94 8.40 -19.47
N PHE A 510 9.69 7.33 -20.25
CA PHE A 510 10.11 7.23 -21.64
C PHE A 510 9.20 6.29 -22.45
N ASP A 511 8.98 6.61 -23.73
CA ASP A 511 8.01 5.88 -24.58
C ASP A 511 8.50 4.50 -25.04
N ASP A 512 9.82 4.33 -25.20
CA ASP A 512 10.43 3.12 -25.79
C ASP A 512 10.79 2.08 -24.72
N ASN A 513 10.46 0.81 -24.99
CA ASN A 513 10.90 -0.27 -24.13
C ASN A 513 12.43 -0.44 -24.20
N ILE A 514 13.08 -0.60 -23.04
CA ILE A 514 14.51 -0.87 -22.97
C ILE A 514 14.73 -2.36 -22.84
N SER A 515 15.24 -3.03 -23.88
CA SER A 515 15.61 -4.45 -23.76
C SER A 515 16.79 -4.63 -22.81
N ILE A 516 16.71 -5.67 -21.97
CA ILE A 516 17.72 -5.99 -20.96
C ILE A 516 18.33 -7.35 -21.29
N ALA A 517 19.66 -7.42 -21.21
CA ALA A 517 20.36 -8.68 -21.35
C ALA A 517 20.07 -9.61 -20.16
N LEU A 518 19.78 -10.86 -20.47
CA LEU A 518 19.54 -11.92 -19.50
C LEU A 518 20.85 -12.64 -19.20
N HIS A 519 21.17 -12.81 -17.91
CA HIS A 519 22.32 -13.59 -17.47
C HIS A 519 21.87 -14.71 -16.54
N GLU A 520 21.84 -15.94 -17.04
CA GLU A 520 21.49 -17.08 -16.21
C GLU A 520 22.64 -17.45 -15.25
N ASN A 521 22.30 -17.67 -13.97
CA ASN A 521 23.23 -18.16 -12.96
C ASN A 521 22.54 -19.21 -12.08
N GLY A 522 22.75 -20.48 -12.40
CA GLY A 522 22.08 -21.60 -11.72
C GLY A 522 20.56 -21.49 -11.85
N ASN A 523 19.87 -21.39 -10.71
CA ASN A 523 18.41 -21.29 -10.62
C ASN A 523 17.90 -19.83 -10.75
N TYR A 524 18.78 -18.87 -11.00
CA TYR A 524 18.43 -17.45 -11.07
C TYR A 524 18.67 -16.87 -12.47
N ILE A 525 17.92 -15.83 -12.78
CA ILE A 525 18.10 -14.92 -13.90
C ILE A 525 18.55 -13.59 -13.33
N ASN A 526 19.72 -13.14 -13.76
CA ASN A 526 20.29 -11.87 -13.35
C ASN A 526 20.10 -10.84 -14.47
N ILE A 527 19.64 -9.66 -14.11
CA ILE A 527 19.41 -8.52 -15.00
C ILE A 527 19.93 -7.24 -14.34
N THR A 528 20.27 -6.24 -15.17
CA THR A 528 20.67 -4.92 -14.68
C THR A 528 19.75 -3.86 -15.28
N VAL A 529 18.98 -3.20 -14.41
CA VAL A 529 18.12 -2.07 -14.80
C VAL A 529 18.99 -0.81 -14.86
N PRO A 530 19.10 -0.16 -16.04
CA PRO A 530 20.09 0.88 -16.26
C PRO A 530 19.80 2.18 -15.50
N LEU A 531 18.53 2.54 -15.38
CA LEU A 531 18.06 3.77 -14.74
C LEU A 531 16.65 3.50 -14.19
N LEU A 532 16.40 3.97 -12.97
CA LEU A 532 15.09 4.06 -12.35
C LEU A 532 14.94 5.48 -11.78
N GLU A 533 13.96 6.25 -12.29
CA GLU A 533 13.58 7.52 -11.67
C GLU A 533 12.59 7.26 -10.53
N ILE A 534 11.28 7.17 -10.81
CA ILE A 534 10.25 6.92 -9.80
C ILE A 534 9.73 5.48 -9.91
N TYR A 535 9.36 5.06 -11.11
CA TYR A 535 8.59 3.83 -11.30
C TYR A 535 8.94 3.16 -12.61
N ASP A 536 9.32 1.89 -12.58
CA ASP A 536 9.54 1.09 -13.78
C ASP A 536 8.84 -0.26 -13.66
N VAL A 537 8.51 -0.85 -14.81
CA VAL A 537 7.99 -2.20 -14.90
C VAL A 537 8.91 -3.05 -15.76
N ILE A 538 9.53 -4.04 -15.14
CA ILE A 538 10.36 -5.03 -15.82
C ILE A 538 9.47 -6.19 -16.24
N VAL A 539 9.64 -6.63 -17.47
CA VAL A 539 8.88 -7.74 -18.04
C VAL A 539 9.84 -8.81 -18.53
N LEU A 540 9.76 -10.02 -17.94
CA LEU A 540 10.49 -11.21 -18.38
C LEU A 540 9.50 -12.19 -18.99
N GLU A 541 9.61 -12.53 -20.28
CA GLU A 541 8.63 -13.39 -20.95
C GLU A 541 9.25 -14.48 -21.83
N SER A 542 8.46 -15.51 -22.12
CA SER A 542 8.84 -16.64 -22.99
C SER A 542 8.84 -16.30 -24.48
N LYS A 543 8.50 -15.07 -24.86
CA LYS A 543 8.54 -14.59 -26.25
C LYS A 543 9.93 -14.06 -26.55
N GLU A 544 10.38 -14.28 -27.77
CA GLU A 544 11.62 -13.67 -28.26
C GLU A 544 11.45 -12.14 -28.32
N GLY A 545 12.48 -11.43 -27.86
CA GLY A 545 12.50 -9.98 -27.88
C GLY A 545 12.87 -9.45 -29.26
N ASN A 546 12.62 -8.17 -29.50
CA ASN A 546 13.09 -7.51 -30.71
C ASN A 546 14.53 -6.99 -30.53
N ILE A 547 15.24 -6.79 -31.64
CA ILE A 547 16.49 -6.04 -31.63
C ILE A 547 16.27 -4.62 -31.07
N SER A 548 17.19 -4.13 -30.26
CA SER A 548 17.21 -2.76 -29.76
C SER A 548 18.63 -2.22 -29.63
N VAL A 549 18.75 -0.90 -29.69
CA VAL A 549 19.98 -0.16 -29.45
C VAL A 549 19.65 1.13 -28.71
N ARG A 550 20.53 1.56 -27.81
CA ARG A 550 20.39 2.81 -27.06
C ARG A 550 21.72 3.49 -26.90
N ILE A 551 21.75 4.81 -27.09
CA ILE A 551 22.89 5.67 -26.78
C ILE A 551 22.95 5.88 -25.26
N THR A 552 24.02 5.38 -24.63
CA THR A 552 24.24 5.50 -23.18
C THR A 552 25.23 6.60 -22.81
N LYS A 553 25.99 7.10 -23.79
CA LYS A 553 26.80 8.32 -23.66
C LYS A 553 26.84 9.02 -25.01
N PRO A 554 26.64 10.35 -25.08
CA PRO A 554 26.49 11.29 -23.95
C PRO A 554 25.07 11.27 -23.33
N GLU A 555 25.02 11.48 -22.00
CA GLU A 555 23.79 11.79 -21.27
C GLU A 555 23.48 13.30 -21.34
N ASN A 556 22.37 13.72 -20.72
CA ASN A 556 21.94 15.11 -20.57
C ASN A 556 22.84 15.89 -19.59
N ALA A 557 24.04 16.25 -20.07
CA ALA A 557 25.07 16.97 -19.31
C ALA A 557 25.96 17.84 -20.21
N VAL A 558 26.69 18.76 -19.57
CA VAL A 558 27.84 19.42 -20.17
C VAL A 558 29.06 18.50 -20.02
N TYR A 559 29.72 18.21 -21.13
CA TYR A 559 30.96 17.45 -21.20
C TYR A 559 32.11 18.39 -21.57
N ILE A 560 33.24 18.27 -20.88
CA ILE A 560 34.50 18.92 -21.23
C ILE A 560 35.55 17.83 -21.41
N PHE A 561 36.06 17.68 -22.64
CA PHE A 561 37.02 16.63 -23.04
C PHE A 561 36.61 15.25 -22.50
N ASP A 562 35.42 14.80 -22.88
CA ASP A 562 34.80 13.51 -22.53
C ASP A 562 34.35 13.33 -21.06
N LYS A 563 34.57 14.34 -20.21
CA LYS A 563 34.18 14.32 -18.79
C LYS A 563 32.90 15.13 -18.56
N ALA A 564 31.87 14.49 -18.01
CA ALA A 564 30.66 15.20 -17.55
C ALA A 564 31.02 16.13 -16.38
N VAL A 565 30.64 17.41 -16.46
CA VAL A 565 31.00 18.44 -15.46
C VAL A 565 29.79 19.05 -14.76
N LEU A 566 28.62 19.11 -15.41
CA LEU A 566 27.36 19.54 -14.79
C LEU A 566 26.15 19.02 -15.60
N PRO A 567 24.98 18.81 -14.97
CA PRO A 567 23.75 18.43 -15.68
C PRO A 567 23.26 19.51 -16.67
N ALA A 568 22.54 19.10 -17.72
CA ALA A 568 21.93 20.01 -18.69
C ALA A 568 20.75 19.36 -19.40
N ASN A 569 19.76 20.12 -19.89
CA ASN A 569 18.57 19.55 -20.57
C ASN A 569 18.85 18.86 -21.92
N LYS A 570 20.08 18.93 -22.42
CA LYS A 570 20.56 18.24 -23.61
C LYS A 570 22.08 18.11 -23.54
N PRO A 571 22.71 17.17 -24.27
CA PRO A 571 24.16 17.04 -24.26
C PRO A 571 24.85 18.26 -24.88
N ILE A 572 25.76 18.89 -24.12
CA ILE A 572 26.62 19.99 -24.59
C ILE A 572 28.07 19.52 -24.45
N ILE A 573 28.77 19.37 -25.56
CA ILE A 573 30.09 18.75 -25.62
C ILE A 573 31.14 19.80 -26.00
N ILE A 574 32.17 19.94 -25.18
CA ILE A 574 33.33 20.80 -25.43
C ILE A 574 34.55 19.89 -25.67
N GLY A 575 35.06 19.84 -26.90
CA GLY A 575 36.16 18.94 -27.29
C GLY A 575 35.71 17.51 -27.59
N LYS A 576 36.62 16.53 -27.44
CA LYS A 576 36.34 15.13 -27.76
C LYS A 576 35.25 14.51 -26.87
N ILE A 577 34.53 13.51 -27.39
CA ILE A 577 33.54 12.74 -26.64
C ILE A 577 33.58 11.27 -27.07
N THR A 578 33.51 10.35 -26.11
CA THR A 578 33.27 8.93 -26.34
C THR A 578 31.77 8.73 -26.37
N ILE A 579 31.25 8.31 -27.50
CA ILE A 579 29.87 7.86 -27.68
C ILE A 579 29.82 6.38 -27.32
N LYS A 580 28.84 5.99 -26.51
CA LYS A 580 28.62 4.59 -26.12
C LYS A 580 27.20 4.18 -26.47
N ALA A 581 27.05 2.96 -26.93
CA ALA A 581 25.76 2.37 -27.20
C ALA A 581 25.65 0.98 -26.58
N ASP A 582 24.49 0.69 -26.00
CA ASP A 582 24.13 -0.66 -25.58
C ASP A 582 23.14 -1.24 -26.59
N ALA A 583 23.40 -2.46 -27.04
CA ALA A 583 22.57 -3.13 -28.04
C ALA A 583 22.28 -4.59 -27.64
N TYR A 584 21.04 -5.00 -27.91
CA TYR A 584 20.50 -6.33 -27.62
C TYR A 584 19.77 -6.90 -28.83
N ALA A 585 19.96 -8.20 -29.08
CA ALA A 585 19.13 -8.98 -29.99
C ALA A 585 19.14 -10.45 -29.52
N PRO A 586 18.06 -11.22 -29.73
CA PRO A 586 18.00 -12.64 -29.33
C PRO A 586 19.14 -13.50 -29.88
N HIS A 587 19.61 -13.20 -31.09
CA HIS A 587 20.67 -13.95 -31.77
C HIS A 587 22.04 -13.27 -31.71
N GLY A 588 22.20 -12.26 -30.85
CA GLY A 588 23.43 -11.47 -30.74
C GLY A 588 23.50 -10.34 -31.79
N ILE A 589 24.28 -9.32 -31.50
CA ILE A 589 24.46 -8.16 -32.38
C ILE A 589 25.66 -8.41 -33.30
N GLU A 590 25.47 -8.22 -34.61
CA GLU A 590 26.50 -8.37 -35.63
C GLU A 590 27.44 -7.16 -35.65
N LYS A 591 26.85 -5.95 -35.59
CA LYS A 591 27.56 -4.67 -35.59
C LYS A 591 26.69 -3.53 -35.09
N VAL A 592 27.33 -2.47 -34.64
CA VAL A 592 26.72 -1.16 -34.34
C VAL A 592 27.40 -0.08 -35.18
N GLU A 593 26.60 0.68 -35.91
CA GLU A 593 27.04 1.78 -36.76
C GLU A 593 26.75 3.12 -36.08
N PHE A 594 27.71 4.05 -36.09
CA PHE A 594 27.62 5.37 -35.48
C PHE A 594 27.60 6.46 -36.56
N TYR A 595 26.66 7.38 -36.46
CA TYR A 595 26.39 8.43 -37.45
C TYR A 595 26.34 9.81 -36.83
N ILE A 596 26.80 10.81 -37.58
CA ILE A 596 26.59 12.24 -37.30
C ILE A 596 25.90 12.87 -38.51
N ASP A 597 24.72 13.46 -38.30
CA ASP A 597 23.90 14.06 -39.37
C ASP A 597 23.74 13.13 -40.59
N ASP A 598 23.39 11.86 -40.32
CA ASP A 598 23.22 10.76 -41.29
C ASP A 598 24.51 10.33 -42.04
N GLU A 599 25.68 10.89 -41.71
CA GLU A 599 26.98 10.43 -42.21
C GLU A 599 27.55 9.31 -41.33
N LEU A 600 27.83 8.14 -41.91
CA LEU A 600 28.45 7.02 -41.20
C LEU A 600 29.88 7.38 -40.78
N LYS A 601 30.16 7.38 -39.48
CA LYS A 601 31.47 7.72 -38.90
C LYS A 601 32.25 6.51 -38.43
N PHE A 602 31.58 5.50 -37.87
CA PHE A 602 32.25 4.34 -37.31
C PHE A 602 31.36 3.10 -37.35
N VAL A 603 31.99 1.92 -37.47
CA VAL A 603 31.32 0.61 -37.36
C VAL A 603 32.07 -0.19 -36.31
N ASP A 604 31.38 -0.54 -35.23
CA ASP A 604 31.91 -1.37 -34.16
C ASP A 604 31.29 -2.76 -34.22
N ASN A 605 32.11 -3.80 -34.23
CA ASN A 605 31.64 -5.20 -34.29
C ASN A 605 31.76 -5.91 -32.94
N ASP A 606 32.43 -5.28 -31.95
CA ASP A 606 32.78 -5.93 -30.69
C ASP A 606 32.25 -5.14 -29.48
N LYS A 607 31.73 -5.84 -28.48
CA LYS A 607 31.29 -5.20 -27.21
C LYS A 607 32.51 -4.82 -26.35
N PRO A 608 32.45 -3.69 -25.59
CA PRO A 608 31.37 -2.70 -25.54
C PRO A 608 31.37 -1.77 -26.76
N TYR A 609 30.19 -1.50 -27.33
CA TYR A 609 30.08 -0.69 -28.56
C TYR A 609 30.33 0.80 -28.27
N GLN A 610 31.40 1.34 -28.82
CA GLN A 610 31.78 2.73 -28.55
C GLN A 610 32.62 3.35 -29.67
N TRP A 611 32.47 4.66 -29.82
CA TRP A 611 33.24 5.45 -30.77
C TRP A 611 33.67 6.79 -30.16
N THR A 612 34.95 7.14 -30.27
CA THR A 612 35.45 8.44 -29.84
C THR A 612 35.36 9.44 -30.99
N TRP A 613 34.51 10.45 -30.84
CA TRP A 613 34.43 11.57 -31.77
C TRP A 613 35.44 12.65 -31.40
N GLU A 614 36.58 12.65 -32.10
CA GLU A 614 37.70 13.60 -31.90
C GLU A 614 37.68 14.79 -32.87
N GLU A 615 36.87 14.74 -33.93
CA GLU A 615 36.86 15.75 -34.98
C GLU A 615 36.42 17.12 -34.44
N HIS A 616 37.06 18.16 -34.96
CA HIS A 616 36.68 19.52 -34.63
C HIS A 616 35.36 19.89 -35.31
N ALA A 617 34.35 20.19 -34.50
CA ALA A 617 33.01 20.48 -34.97
C ALA A 617 32.33 21.47 -34.02
N THR A 618 31.66 22.49 -34.57
CA THR A 618 30.92 23.46 -33.76
C THR A 618 29.53 23.67 -34.35
N GLY A 619 28.49 23.37 -33.57
CA GLY A 619 27.12 23.42 -34.04
C GLY A 619 26.17 22.49 -33.28
N LYS A 620 24.98 22.34 -33.84
CA LYS A 620 24.01 21.33 -33.43
C LYS A 620 24.14 20.14 -34.38
N PHE A 621 24.16 18.94 -33.82
CA PHE A 621 24.32 17.70 -34.57
C PHE A 621 23.28 16.69 -34.12
N LYS A 622 22.85 15.82 -35.03
CA LYS A 622 22.10 14.60 -34.72
C LYS A 622 23.08 13.44 -34.65
N LEU A 623 23.23 12.88 -33.45
CA LEU A 623 23.92 11.61 -33.25
C LEU A 623 22.91 10.48 -33.45
N LYS A 624 23.25 9.49 -34.28
CA LYS A 624 22.42 8.31 -34.49
C LYS A 624 23.26 7.04 -34.40
N VAL A 625 22.72 5.99 -33.83
CA VAL A 625 23.32 4.65 -33.79
C VAL A 625 22.36 3.64 -34.39
N ILE A 626 22.89 2.64 -35.10
CA ILE A 626 22.09 1.55 -35.69
C ILE A 626 22.74 0.22 -35.35
N ALA A 627 22.03 -0.67 -34.68
CA ALA A 627 22.49 -2.04 -34.43
C ALA A 627 21.84 -3.01 -35.43
N TYR A 628 22.57 -4.04 -35.84
CA TYR A 628 22.13 -5.05 -36.79
C TYR A 628 22.23 -6.45 -36.19
N SER A 629 21.23 -7.31 -36.46
CA SER A 629 21.21 -8.72 -36.08
C SER A 629 20.33 -9.52 -37.03
N ASN A 630 20.86 -10.57 -37.64
CA ASN A 630 20.13 -11.56 -38.43
C ASN A 630 19.17 -10.97 -39.48
N GLY A 631 19.59 -9.90 -40.16
CA GLY A 631 18.79 -9.20 -41.17
C GLY A 631 17.81 -8.15 -40.62
N GLU A 632 17.70 -8.00 -39.30
CA GLU A 632 16.95 -6.93 -38.63
C GLU A 632 17.89 -5.80 -38.19
N ASN A 633 17.32 -4.62 -37.95
CA ASN A 633 18.04 -3.49 -37.35
C ASN A 633 17.16 -2.71 -36.38
N ALA A 634 17.81 -2.04 -35.43
CA ALA A 634 17.21 -1.03 -34.56
C ALA A 634 18.09 0.22 -34.58
N SER A 635 17.49 1.40 -34.34
CA SER A 635 18.23 2.65 -34.27
C SER A 635 17.80 3.54 -33.12
N ASP A 636 18.73 4.31 -32.58
CA ASP A 636 18.49 5.36 -31.58
C ASP A 636 19.17 6.66 -32.04
N GLU A 637 18.57 7.81 -31.74
CA GLU A 637 19.09 9.12 -32.13
C GLU A 637 18.86 10.21 -31.08
N ILE A 638 19.86 11.07 -30.89
CA ILE A 638 19.79 12.22 -29.98
C ILE A 638 20.35 13.49 -30.63
N ASN A 639 19.82 14.64 -30.21
CA ASN A 639 20.33 15.94 -30.63
C ASN A 639 21.36 16.46 -29.63
N ILE A 640 22.53 16.85 -30.10
CA ILE A 640 23.64 17.33 -29.27
C ILE A 640 24.15 18.69 -29.75
N ILE A 641 24.77 19.44 -28.85
CA ILE A 641 25.54 20.65 -29.18
C ILE A 641 27.01 20.31 -28.99
N LYS A 642 27.84 20.50 -30.02
CA LYS A 642 29.29 20.34 -29.91
C LYS A 642 29.98 21.68 -30.14
N ILE A 643 31.02 21.94 -29.37
CA ILE A 643 31.86 23.14 -29.42
C ILE A 643 33.30 22.65 -29.37
N LEU A 644 34.12 23.13 -30.30
CA LEU A 644 35.52 22.69 -30.48
C LEU A 644 35.63 21.23 -30.93
#